data_AF-A0A942DRK6-F1
#
_entry.id   AF-A0A942DRK6-F1
#
_cell.length_a   1.000
_cell.length_b   1.000
_cell.length_c   1.000
_cell.angle_alpha   90.00
_cell.angle_beta   90.00
_cell.angle_gamma   90.00
#
_symmetry.space_group_name_H-M   'P 1'
#
loop_
_entity.id
_entity.type
_entity.pdbx_description
1 polymer ?
#
loop_
_entity_poly.entity_id
_entity_poly.type
_entity_poly.pdbx_seq_one_letter_code
_entity_poly.pdbx_strand_id
1 'polypeptide(L)'
;MSQLSFEAPDTQNPAGSPLAGERPSFVTNLQQGLICGHIEKIVFQNPVTGQCLLDVKPEGPVKGHFMVAGYAASAFPGQSVIVKIAREVQEGEVKTLPAVSLEIGPPLIERTMRKFLKSPAMGELSKSIAKALVDKFPQNLFAIMDLDPKRLGEAEGVGGKRRQQIIEAWEKFKSLDKFKKFLFAEHLPLEWAELLWPLFGAEAQENFVRNPYALARERGLSFDLVDAYALRRGFSIESEERLRCALGDMLQEYYKHGHCAYPETKLLEEAVLKLNCPREALESALEIELIEKKFVEDTIGRVPCIYLHDVWRLEQEVAQMLKAFQYKDTPWGWLNLEKVLTWSQNILNLQLAPLQKEAIETALSSPLTVITGGPGTGKTTLVRALTTILQTQFLKFALCTPTGRAAKRLEETTGQPAQTIHRLLKLNGLTGEFAYNRENPLDVDLVLVDEISMVDIALMHHLLEALPDHCALILVGDADQIPPVGAGNILQSMIDSEKFTVVRLKEIFRQSEKSLIKINAQRINIGEMPLKGDGLDSDFNYLPVHGSEEAKRMVFDLATRVIPTEYGITDMKQVQILVPLNTGALGTQKLNQELQKLYTDADKASGSILGFEQNFAVGDKVMVIKNDYKKNLFNGDIGFIRTIHHLEQYLDIEFDDRRIRFDFEELDRLTLAYAISIHKSQGSEYRAVIVVITSEHLPLAQRHLIYTAVTRGKELVFLVAEPQALQTAIASDENNRRWEKLTELFSLLK
;
A
#
# COMPACT_ATOMS: atom_id res chain seq x y z
N MET A 1 1.97 24.13 -16.28
CA MET A 1 1.21 24.48 -17.50
C MET A 1 1.78 23.72 -18.70
N SER A 2 1.08 22.66 -19.09
CA SER A 2 0.93 22.13 -20.47
C SER A 2 0.03 20.90 -20.32
N GLN A 3 -1.22 21.18 -19.93
CA GLN A 3 -2.29 20.19 -19.87
C GLN A 3 -2.74 19.93 -21.31
N LEU A 4 -2.71 18.66 -21.73
CA LEU A 4 -3.51 18.19 -22.84
C LEU A 4 -4.98 18.22 -22.38
N SER A 5 -5.64 19.34 -22.64
CA SER A 5 -7.07 19.52 -22.47
C SER A 5 -7.81 18.69 -23.52
N PHE A 6 -8.42 17.58 -23.09
CA PHE A 6 -9.50 16.94 -23.84
C PHE A 6 -10.81 17.52 -23.32
N GLU A 7 -11.40 18.44 -24.07
CA GLU A 7 -12.76 18.94 -23.85
C GLU A 7 -13.75 17.81 -24.15
N ALA A 8 -14.64 17.53 -23.19
CA ALA A 8 -15.79 16.65 -23.38
C ALA A 8 -16.86 17.37 -24.23
N PRO A 9 -17.59 16.68 -25.13
CA PRO A 9 -18.62 17.32 -25.93
C PRO A 9 -19.86 17.64 -25.08
N ASP A 10 -20.39 18.84 -25.28
CA ASP A 10 -21.65 19.36 -24.74
C ASP A 10 -22.80 18.34 -24.87
N THR A 11 -23.34 17.90 -23.74
CA THR A 11 -24.61 17.14 -23.70
C THR A 11 -25.79 18.10 -23.78
N GLN A 12 -26.07 18.62 -24.98
CA GLN A 12 -27.39 19.20 -25.26
C GLN A 12 -28.40 18.08 -25.54
N ASN A 13 -29.43 18.06 -24.70
CA ASN A 13 -30.61 17.22 -24.74
C ASN A 13 -31.42 17.40 -26.05
N PRO A 14 -31.58 16.38 -26.92
CA PRO A 14 -32.67 16.36 -27.87
C PRO A 14 -33.81 15.53 -27.27
N ALA A 15 -34.78 16.23 -26.68
CA ALA A 15 -36.04 15.65 -26.27
C ALA A 15 -36.80 15.11 -27.50
N GLY A 16 -37.07 13.81 -27.49
CA GLY A 16 -37.87 13.11 -28.48
C GLY A 16 -38.07 11.66 -28.06
N SER A 17 -38.99 11.43 -27.13
CA SER A 17 -39.47 10.10 -26.72
C SER A 17 -39.99 9.33 -27.95
N PRO A 18 -39.47 8.12 -28.27
CA PRO A 18 -40.12 7.24 -29.22
C PRO A 18 -41.33 6.59 -28.55
N LEU A 19 -42.48 6.74 -29.20
CA LEU A 19 -43.73 6.05 -28.89
C LEU A 19 -43.53 4.52 -28.80
N ALA A 20 -44.27 3.90 -27.88
CA ALA A 20 -44.30 2.46 -27.67
C ALA A 20 -44.64 1.71 -28.98
N GLY A 21 -43.71 0.89 -29.48
CA GLY A 21 -44.02 -0.12 -30.50
C GLY A 21 -42.91 -0.50 -31.49
N GLU A 22 -41.88 0.34 -31.71
CA GLU A 22 -40.84 0.07 -32.71
C GLU A 22 -39.48 -0.20 -32.07
N ARG A 23 -38.82 -1.30 -32.47
CA ARG A 23 -37.42 -1.57 -32.12
C ARG A 23 -36.56 -0.46 -32.75
N PRO A 24 -35.76 0.30 -32.00
CA PRO A 24 -34.62 1.00 -32.60
C PRO A 24 -33.81 -0.05 -33.37
N SER A 25 -33.42 0.24 -34.61
CA SER A 25 -32.56 -0.66 -35.38
C SER A 25 -31.16 -0.69 -34.73
N PHE A 26 -30.97 -1.56 -33.73
CA PHE A 26 -29.70 -1.85 -33.08
C PHE A 26 -28.79 -2.67 -34.03
N VAL A 27 -28.35 -2.07 -35.13
CA VAL A 27 -27.48 -2.75 -36.10
C VAL A 27 -26.06 -2.19 -35.98
N THR A 28 -25.09 -3.07 -35.79
CA THR A 28 -23.66 -2.70 -35.84
C THR A 28 -23.32 -2.12 -37.21
N ASN A 29 -22.71 -0.93 -37.23
CA ASN A 29 -22.21 -0.28 -38.43
C ASN A 29 -20.76 0.17 -38.22
N LEU A 30 -19.81 -0.68 -38.62
CA LEU A 30 -18.37 -0.45 -38.46
C LEU A 30 -17.86 0.74 -39.29
N GLN A 31 -18.50 1.04 -40.43
CA GLN A 31 -18.16 2.20 -41.26
C GLN A 31 -18.57 3.53 -40.61
N GLN A 32 -19.52 3.51 -39.67
CA GLN A 32 -19.89 4.69 -38.89
C GLN A 32 -19.27 4.68 -37.49
N GLY A 33 -18.34 3.74 -37.23
CA GLY A 33 -17.73 3.57 -35.92
C GLY A 33 -18.74 3.22 -34.83
N LEU A 34 -19.85 2.52 -35.15
CA LEU A 34 -20.90 2.15 -34.21
C LEU A 34 -20.97 0.63 -34.03
N ILE A 35 -20.82 0.15 -32.80
CA ILE A 35 -20.99 -1.26 -32.45
C ILE A 35 -22.17 -1.39 -31.50
N CYS A 36 -23.20 -2.12 -31.93
CA CYS A 36 -24.38 -2.43 -31.14
C CYS A 36 -24.36 -3.93 -30.84
N GLY A 37 -24.44 -4.32 -29.57
CA GLY A 37 -24.36 -5.72 -29.21
C GLY A 37 -24.64 -6.00 -27.75
N HIS A 38 -24.02 -7.04 -27.23
CA HIS A 38 -24.08 -7.38 -25.81
C HIS A 38 -22.72 -7.77 -25.27
N ILE A 39 -22.56 -7.58 -23.95
CA ILE A 39 -21.35 -7.97 -23.23
C ILE A 39 -21.34 -9.49 -23.10
N GLU A 40 -20.40 -10.16 -23.74
CA GLU A 40 -20.21 -11.61 -23.59
C GLU A 40 -19.49 -11.92 -22.27
N LYS A 41 -18.40 -11.20 -22.00
CA LYS A 41 -17.56 -11.30 -20.79
C LYS A 41 -16.99 -9.92 -20.44
N ILE A 42 -16.78 -9.65 -19.15
CA ILE A 42 -15.98 -8.53 -18.66
C ILE A 42 -14.56 -9.05 -18.48
N VAL A 43 -13.60 -8.46 -19.18
CA VAL A 43 -12.19 -8.85 -19.09
C VAL A 43 -11.51 -8.07 -17.96
N PHE A 44 -11.91 -6.82 -17.78
CA PHE A 44 -11.45 -5.98 -16.69
C PHE A 44 -12.46 -4.87 -16.43
N GLN A 45 -12.63 -4.48 -15.17
CA GLN A 45 -13.29 -3.24 -14.80
C GLN A 45 -12.66 -2.68 -13.54
N ASN A 46 -12.19 -1.44 -13.62
CA ASN A 46 -11.66 -0.67 -12.51
C ASN A 46 -12.84 -0.16 -11.67
N PRO A 47 -12.95 -0.58 -10.38
CA PRO A 47 -14.04 -0.16 -9.50
C PRO A 47 -13.94 1.30 -9.05
N VAL A 48 -12.78 1.94 -9.22
CA VAL A 48 -12.54 3.35 -8.86
C VAL A 48 -12.88 4.27 -10.04
N THR A 49 -12.26 4.03 -11.19
CA THR A 49 -12.35 4.95 -12.35
C THR A 49 -13.48 4.59 -13.32
N GLY A 50 -14.07 3.40 -13.20
CA GLY A 50 -15.01 2.87 -14.18
C GLY A 50 -14.37 2.44 -15.50
N GLN A 51 -13.04 2.52 -15.63
CA GLN A 51 -12.33 2.03 -16.81
C GLN A 51 -12.60 0.54 -16.99
N CYS A 52 -12.96 0.10 -18.19
CA CYS A 52 -13.31 -1.28 -18.44
C CYS A 52 -12.76 -1.78 -19.78
N LEU A 53 -12.52 -3.08 -19.84
CA LEU A 53 -12.24 -3.83 -21.05
C LEU A 53 -13.33 -4.90 -21.18
N LEU A 54 -14.17 -4.76 -22.19
CA LEU A 54 -15.36 -5.58 -22.41
C LEU A 54 -15.18 -6.45 -23.66
N ASP A 55 -15.48 -7.74 -23.56
CA ASP A 55 -15.68 -8.59 -24.73
C ASP A 55 -17.12 -8.40 -25.23
N VAL A 56 -17.26 -7.67 -26.34
CA VAL A 56 -18.54 -7.30 -26.94
C VAL A 56 -18.84 -8.20 -28.13
N LYS A 57 -19.97 -8.89 -28.07
CA LYS A 57 -20.51 -9.63 -29.21
C LYS A 57 -21.51 -8.75 -29.97
N PRO A 58 -21.23 -8.39 -31.23
CA PRO A 58 -22.10 -7.54 -32.03
C PRO A 58 -23.43 -8.24 -32.36
N GLU A 59 -24.48 -7.44 -32.49
CA GLU A 59 -25.75 -7.83 -33.08
C GLU A 59 -25.78 -7.44 -34.58
N GLY A 60 -26.30 -8.35 -35.41
CA GLY A 60 -26.39 -8.17 -36.86
C GLY A 60 -25.47 -9.12 -37.65
N PRO A 61 -25.11 -8.76 -38.90
CA PRO A 61 -24.38 -9.64 -39.82
C PRO A 61 -22.88 -9.77 -39.51
N VAL A 62 -22.33 -8.87 -38.69
CA VAL A 62 -20.91 -8.86 -38.30
C VAL A 62 -20.61 -10.07 -37.43
N LYS A 63 -19.62 -10.87 -37.81
CA LYS A 63 -19.20 -12.07 -37.06
C LYS A 63 -17.98 -11.75 -36.19
N GLY A 64 -17.84 -12.49 -35.09
CA GLY A 64 -16.69 -12.35 -34.18
C GLY A 64 -17.02 -11.61 -32.89
N HIS A 65 -15.95 -11.17 -32.22
CA HIS A 65 -15.96 -10.52 -30.91
C HIS A 65 -15.05 -9.29 -30.98
N PHE A 66 -15.43 -8.21 -30.29
CA PHE A 66 -14.63 -7.00 -30.19
C PHE A 66 -14.23 -6.78 -28.74
N MET A 67 -12.94 -6.67 -28.47
CA MET A 67 -12.49 -6.18 -27.16
C MET A 67 -12.61 -4.67 -27.18
N VAL A 68 -13.42 -4.10 -26.29
CA VAL A 68 -13.70 -2.67 -26.23
C VAL A 68 -13.15 -2.11 -24.92
N ALA A 69 -12.21 -1.18 -25.01
CA ALA A 69 -11.70 -0.42 -23.88
C ALA A 69 -12.48 0.89 -23.75
N GLY A 70 -13.09 1.16 -22.60
CA GLY A 70 -13.90 2.36 -22.37
C GLY A 70 -14.13 2.63 -20.89
N TYR A 71 -15.14 3.45 -20.58
CA TYR A 71 -15.51 3.77 -19.21
C TYR A 71 -17.00 3.53 -18.99
N ALA A 72 -17.34 2.82 -17.92
CA ALA A 72 -18.71 2.53 -17.54
C ALA A 72 -18.88 2.47 -16.01
N ALA A 73 -19.98 3.03 -15.51
CA ALA A 73 -20.36 2.99 -14.10
C ALA A 73 -20.58 1.57 -13.57
N SER A 74 -21.17 0.71 -14.39
CA SER A 74 -21.36 -0.71 -14.08
C SER A 74 -21.50 -1.49 -15.40
N ALA A 75 -21.00 -2.72 -15.42
CA ALA A 75 -21.12 -3.61 -16.56
C ALA A 75 -21.35 -5.04 -16.06
N PHE A 76 -22.22 -5.79 -16.73
CA PHE A 76 -22.56 -7.17 -16.41
C PHE A 76 -22.74 -8.00 -17.69
N PRO A 77 -22.32 -9.28 -17.70
CA PRO A 77 -22.53 -10.15 -18.84
C PRO A 77 -24.01 -10.24 -19.25
N GLY A 78 -24.27 -10.08 -20.54
CA GLY A 78 -25.62 -10.09 -21.12
C GLY A 78 -26.31 -8.72 -21.21
N GLN A 79 -25.78 -7.67 -20.60
CA GLN A 79 -26.30 -6.32 -20.85
C GLN A 79 -26.08 -5.89 -22.31
N SER A 80 -27.03 -5.10 -22.84
CA SER A 80 -26.87 -4.51 -24.16
C SER A 80 -25.84 -3.39 -24.12
N VAL A 81 -25.10 -3.20 -25.19
CA VAL A 81 -24.06 -2.17 -25.28
C VAL A 81 -24.13 -1.45 -26.62
N ILE A 82 -23.97 -0.13 -26.58
CA ILE A 82 -23.76 0.73 -27.74
C ILE A 82 -22.39 1.39 -27.58
N VAL A 83 -21.50 1.14 -28.53
CA VAL A 83 -20.12 1.65 -28.52
C VAL A 83 -19.92 2.56 -29.73
N LYS A 84 -19.44 3.78 -29.50
CA LYS A 84 -18.88 4.62 -30.58
C LYS A 84 -17.36 4.58 -30.53
N ILE A 85 -16.70 4.43 -31.66
CA ILE A 85 -15.23 4.42 -31.80
C ILE A 85 -14.75 5.57 -32.68
N ALA A 86 -13.53 6.06 -32.44
CA ALA A 86 -13.01 7.28 -33.06
C ALA A 86 -12.63 7.11 -34.55
N ARG A 87 -12.43 5.88 -35.01
CA ARG A 87 -12.01 5.56 -36.38
C ARG A 87 -12.77 4.37 -36.92
N GLU A 88 -12.97 4.34 -38.22
CA GLU A 88 -13.48 3.17 -38.94
C GLU A 88 -12.52 1.98 -38.73
N VAL A 89 -13.08 0.80 -38.50
CA VAL A 89 -12.32 -0.43 -38.27
C VAL A 89 -12.78 -1.48 -39.28
N GLN A 90 -11.83 -2.09 -39.98
CA GLN A 90 -12.12 -3.21 -40.87
C GLN A 90 -12.19 -4.53 -40.09
N GLU A 91 -12.94 -5.49 -40.62
CA GLU A 91 -13.12 -6.82 -40.02
C GLU A 91 -11.75 -7.51 -39.90
N GLY A 92 -11.26 -7.72 -38.66
CA GLY A 92 -9.98 -8.37 -38.35
C GLY A 92 -8.82 -7.46 -37.93
N GLU A 93 -8.98 -6.13 -37.93
CA GLU A 93 -7.82 -5.21 -37.90
C GLU A 93 -7.33 -4.74 -36.51
N VAL A 94 -8.01 -5.03 -35.40
CA VAL A 94 -7.53 -4.60 -34.08
C VAL A 94 -7.99 -5.58 -32.98
N LYS A 95 -7.06 -6.00 -32.09
CA LYS A 95 -7.41 -6.84 -30.93
C LYS A 95 -8.20 -6.08 -29.86
N THR A 96 -7.98 -4.77 -29.69
CA THR A 96 -8.63 -3.91 -28.68
C THR A 96 -9.01 -2.54 -29.24
N LEU A 97 -10.28 -2.15 -29.09
CA LEU A 97 -10.86 -0.92 -29.64
C LEU A 97 -11.15 0.11 -28.53
N PRO A 98 -10.57 1.32 -28.60
CA PRO A 98 -10.92 2.39 -27.66
C PRO A 98 -12.29 3.00 -28.01
N ALA A 99 -13.20 2.98 -27.04
CA ALA A 99 -14.51 3.60 -27.13
C ALA A 99 -14.43 5.11 -26.86
N VAL A 100 -15.02 5.91 -27.75
CA VAL A 100 -15.31 7.33 -27.54
C VAL A 100 -16.52 7.50 -26.63
N SER A 101 -17.53 6.65 -26.80
CA SER A 101 -18.68 6.57 -25.89
C SER A 101 -19.10 5.11 -25.71
N LEU A 102 -19.56 4.80 -24.50
CA LEU A 102 -19.98 3.45 -24.11
C LEU A 102 -21.28 3.57 -23.30
N GLU A 103 -22.38 3.10 -23.88
CA GLU A 103 -23.69 3.09 -23.21
C GLU A 103 -24.11 1.65 -22.94
N ILE A 104 -24.53 1.38 -21.69
CA ILE A 104 -24.94 0.04 -21.25
C ILE A 104 -26.41 0.08 -20.83
N GLY A 105 -27.18 -0.85 -21.40
CA GLY A 105 -28.62 -0.99 -21.20
C GLY A 105 -29.02 -2.37 -20.68
N PRO A 106 -30.31 -2.57 -20.37
CA PRO A 106 -30.82 -3.87 -19.95
C PRO A 106 -30.69 -4.90 -21.08
N PRO A 107 -30.56 -6.20 -20.74
CA PRO A 107 -30.53 -7.27 -21.74
C PRO A 107 -31.80 -7.28 -22.62
N LEU A 108 -31.61 -7.34 -23.95
CA LEU A 108 -32.71 -7.25 -24.93
C LEU A 108 -33.12 -8.61 -25.54
N ILE A 109 -32.30 -9.65 -25.43
CA ILE A 109 -32.51 -10.95 -26.07
C ILE A 109 -32.58 -12.05 -25.01
N GLU A 110 -33.45 -13.05 -25.17
CA GLU A 110 -33.62 -14.14 -24.20
C GLU A 110 -32.29 -14.80 -23.76
N ARG A 111 -31.37 -15.04 -24.70
CA ARG A 111 -30.05 -15.63 -24.40
C ARG A 111 -29.26 -14.76 -23.43
N THR A 112 -29.32 -13.44 -23.59
CA THR A 112 -28.57 -12.47 -22.80
C THR A 112 -29.27 -12.15 -21.49
N MET A 113 -30.61 -12.13 -21.47
CA MET A 113 -31.43 -12.09 -20.26
C MET A 113 -31.06 -13.24 -19.32
N ARG A 114 -31.00 -14.49 -19.83
CA ARG A 114 -30.58 -15.65 -19.03
C ARG A 114 -29.15 -15.50 -18.49
N LYS A 115 -28.24 -14.87 -19.23
CA LYS A 115 -26.87 -14.62 -18.75
C LYS A 115 -26.86 -13.62 -17.60
N PHE A 116 -27.56 -12.50 -17.76
CA PHE A 116 -27.64 -11.47 -16.74
C PHE A 116 -28.30 -11.96 -15.45
N LEU A 117 -29.40 -12.73 -15.54
CA LEU A 117 -30.06 -13.31 -14.36
C LEU A 117 -29.18 -14.28 -13.56
N LYS A 118 -28.21 -14.92 -14.23
CA LYS A 118 -27.22 -15.81 -13.58
C LYS A 118 -26.00 -15.05 -13.05
N SER A 119 -25.89 -13.75 -13.31
CA SER A 119 -24.73 -12.97 -12.87
C SER A 119 -24.82 -12.65 -11.37
N PRO A 120 -23.70 -12.26 -10.74
CA PRO A 120 -23.67 -11.83 -9.34
C PRO A 120 -24.63 -10.67 -9.04
N ALA A 121 -24.92 -9.80 -10.02
CA ALA A 121 -25.87 -8.70 -9.88
C ALA A 121 -27.25 -9.15 -9.41
N MET A 122 -27.69 -10.34 -9.83
CA MET A 122 -29.00 -10.91 -9.54
C MET A 122 -28.95 -12.01 -8.47
N GLY A 123 -27.85 -12.10 -7.72
CA GLY A 123 -27.66 -13.15 -6.70
C GLY A 123 -27.53 -14.55 -7.30
N GLU A 124 -27.02 -14.66 -8.54
CA GLU A 124 -26.72 -15.92 -9.23
C GLU A 124 -27.91 -16.90 -9.31
N LEU A 125 -29.00 -16.45 -9.92
CA LEU A 125 -30.18 -17.32 -10.07
C LEU A 125 -29.83 -18.61 -10.81
N SER A 126 -30.33 -19.74 -10.30
CA SER A 126 -30.09 -21.05 -10.91
C SER A 126 -30.57 -21.11 -12.37
N LYS A 127 -29.88 -21.93 -13.19
CA LYS A 127 -30.16 -22.09 -14.62
C LYS A 127 -31.64 -22.41 -14.94
N SER A 128 -32.30 -23.23 -14.12
CA SER A 128 -33.72 -23.60 -14.29
C SER A 128 -34.65 -22.41 -14.12
N ILE A 129 -34.41 -21.58 -13.10
CA ILE A 129 -35.25 -20.41 -12.78
C ILE A 129 -35.03 -19.27 -13.76
N ALA A 130 -33.77 -18.99 -14.11
CA ALA A 130 -33.46 -18.01 -15.14
C ALA A 130 -34.11 -18.39 -16.49
N LYS A 131 -34.19 -19.70 -16.80
CA LYS A 131 -34.94 -20.22 -17.94
C LYS A 131 -36.45 -20.00 -17.78
N ALA A 132 -37.05 -20.40 -16.67
CA ALA A 132 -38.49 -20.29 -16.45
C ALA A 132 -39.00 -18.83 -16.52
N LEU A 133 -38.26 -17.88 -15.96
CA LEU A 133 -38.58 -16.44 -16.02
C LEU A 133 -38.56 -15.90 -17.45
N VAL A 134 -37.52 -16.25 -18.22
CA VAL A 134 -37.36 -15.77 -19.60
C VAL A 134 -38.35 -16.45 -20.54
N ASP A 135 -38.60 -17.74 -20.39
CA ASP A 135 -39.59 -18.48 -21.19
C ASP A 135 -41.02 -17.90 -20.99
N LYS A 136 -41.34 -17.49 -19.76
CA LYS A 136 -42.64 -16.89 -19.41
C LYS A 136 -42.76 -15.44 -19.83
N PHE A 137 -41.68 -14.67 -19.73
CA PHE A 137 -41.66 -13.22 -19.99
C PHE A 137 -40.54 -12.80 -20.96
N PRO A 138 -40.55 -13.28 -22.21
CA PRO A 138 -39.40 -13.19 -23.12
C PRO A 138 -39.02 -11.76 -23.56
N GLN A 139 -39.95 -10.80 -23.47
CA GLN A 139 -39.73 -9.42 -23.92
C GLN A 139 -39.91 -8.38 -22.82
N ASN A 140 -40.62 -8.71 -21.74
CA ASN A 140 -41.05 -7.74 -20.73
C ASN A 140 -40.59 -8.09 -19.30
N LEU A 141 -39.65 -9.03 -19.14
CA LEU A 141 -39.25 -9.52 -17.81
C LEU A 141 -38.87 -8.38 -16.84
N PHE A 142 -37.95 -7.51 -17.24
CA PHE A 142 -37.48 -6.41 -16.37
C PHE A 142 -38.57 -5.35 -16.14
N ALA A 143 -39.43 -5.10 -17.14
CA ALA A 143 -40.58 -4.21 -16.98
C ALA A 143 -41.61 -4.79 -15.98
N ILE A 144 -41.80 -6.11 -15.98
CA ILE A 144 -42.67 -6.81 -15.01
C ILE A 144 -42.05 -6.77 -13.61
N MET A 145 -40.73 -6.92 -13.49
CA MET A 145 -40.04 -6.74 -12.21
C MET A 145 -40.25 -5.33 -11.62
N ASP A 146 -40.37 -4.31 -12.48
CA ASP A 146 -40.58 -2.92 -12.08
C ASP A 146 -42.04 -2.55 -11.79
N LEU A 147 -42.97 -3.01 -12.63
CA LEU A 147 -44.36 -2.52 -12.63
C LEU A 147 -45.34 -3.47 -11.95
N ASP A 148 -45.09 -4.78 -12.01
CA ASP A 148 -45.97 -5.79 -11.40
C ASP A 148 -45.21 -7.06 -10.98
N PRO A 149 -44.35 -6.96 -9.94
CA PRO A 149 -43.49 -8.06 -9.52
C PRO A 149 -44.26 -9.27 -8.98
N LYS A 150 -45.56 -9.16 -8.69
CA LYS A 150 -46.40 -10.28 -8.24
C LYS A 150 -46.51 -11.36 -9.31
N ARG A 151 -46.50 -10.97 -10.59
CA ARG A 151 -46.60 -11.84 -11.77
C ARG A 151 -45.41 -12.76 -11.97
N LEU A 152 -44.27 -12.49 -11.33
CA LEU A 152 -43.12 -13.40 -11.36
C LEU A 152 -43.47 -14.81 -10.84
N GLY A 153 -44.51 -14.93 -10.00
CA GLY A 153 -45.02 -16.22 -9.53
C GLY A 153 -45.73 -17.07 -10.60
N GLU A 154 -46.01 -16.52 -11.78
CA GLU A 154 -46.54 -17.28 -12.92
C GLU A 154 -45.46 -18.14 -13.61
N ALA A 155 -44.18 -17.93 -13.27
CA ALA A 155 -43.06 -18.72 -13.79
C ALA A 155 -42.85 -19.99 -12.96
N GLU A 156 -42.60 -21.10 -13.64
CA GLU A 156 -42.44 -22.42 -13.02
C GLU A 156 -41.26 -22.44 -12.02
N GLY A 157 -41.50 -22.91 -10.80
CA GLY A 157 -40.49 -22.97 -9.74
C GLY A 157 -40.23 -21.64 -9.00
N VAL A 158 -40.93 -20.56 -9.32
CA VAL A 158 -40.82 -19.25 -8.64
C VAL A 158 -41.90 -19.11 -7.56
N GLY A 159 -41.72 -19.81 -6.44
CA GLY A 159 -42.61 -19.68 -5.28
C GLY A 159 -42.46 -18.36 -4.52
N GLY A 160 -43.34 -18.09 -3.54
CA GLY A 160 -43.40 -16.80 -2.83
C GLY A 160 -42.08 -16.32 -2.22
N LYS A 161 -41.32 -17.21 -1.56
CA LYS A 161 -40.00 -16.89 -0.98
C LYS A 161 -38.97 -16.56 -2.06
N ARG A 162 -38.96 -17.31 -3.17
CA ARG A 162 -38.04 -17.11 -4.30
C ARG A 162 -38.35 -15.82 -5.04
N ARG A 163 -39.63 -15.53 -5.25
CA ARG A 163 -40.12 -14.28 -5.83
C ARG A 163 -39.60 -13.09 -5.03
N GLN A 164 -39.74 -13.13 -3.70
CA GLN A 164 -39.27 -12.07 -2.83
C GLN A 164 -37.75 -11.84 -2.97
N GLN A 165 -36.96 -12.92 -2.98
CA GLN A 165 -35.50 -12.83 -3.20
C GLN A 165 -35.13 -12.20 -4.54
N ILE A 166 -35.87 -12.52 -5.61
CA ILE A 166 -35.63 -11.96 -6.95
C ILE A 166 -35.94 -10.46 -6.98
N ILE A 167 -37.04 -10.05 -6.33
CA ILE A 167 -37.43 -8.64 -6.21
C ILE A 167 -36.37 -7.86 -5.43
N GLU A 168 -35.97 -8.34 -4.26
CA GLU A 168 -34.94 -7.71 -3.44
C GLU A 168 -33.59 -7.60 -4.17
N ALA A 169 -33.19 -8.64 -4.90
CA ALA A 169 -31.98 -8.61 -5.73
C ALA A 169 -32.08 -7.58 -6.86
N TRP A 170 -33.23 -7.50 -7.53
CA TRP A 170 -33.49 -6.53 -8.60
C TRP A 170 -33.50 -5.09 -8.09
N GLU A 171 -34.19 -4.81 -6.99
CA GLU A 171 -34.22 -3.49 -6.36
C GLU A 171 -32.83 -3.06 -5.88
N LYS A 172 -32.09 -3.99 -5.24
CA LYS A 172 -30.70 -3.76 -4.86
C LYS A 172 -29.84 -3.41 -6.07
N PHE A 173 -29.90 -4.20 -7.14
CA PHE A 173 -29.16 -3.94 -8.37
C PHE A 173 -29.49 -2.57 -8.95
N LYS A 174 -30.78 -2.23 -9.08
CA LYS A 174 -31.23 -0.95 -9.65
C LYS A 174 -30.73 0.24 -8.83
N SER A 175 -30.88 0.19 -7.52
CA SER A 175 -30.49 1.31 -6.65
C SER A 175 -28.96 1.48 -6.61
N LEU A 176 -28.19 0.38 -6.57
CA LEU A 176 -26.74 0.43 -6.68
C LEU A 176 -26.27 0.94 -8.04
N ASP A 177 -26.87 0.45 -9.14
CA ASP A 177 -26.54 0.90 -10.50
C ASP A 177 -26.87 2.39 -10.69
N LYS A 178 -28.02 2.84 -10.19
CA LYS A 178 -28.40 4.27 -10.16
C LYS A 178 -27.37 5.10 -9.41
N PHE A 179 -26.95 4.65 -8.23
CA PHE A 179 -25.97 5.39 -7.44
C PHE A 179 -24.58 5.40 -8.10
N LYS A 180 -24.12 4.26 -8.65
CA LYS A 180 -22.86 4.20 -9.42
C LYS A 180 -22.88 5.11 -10.64
N LYS A 181 -24.00 5.16 -11.37
CA LYS A 181 -24.17 6.09 -12.51
C LYS A 181 -24.12 7.55 -12.08
N PHE A 182 -24.73 7.87 -10.94
CA PHE A 182 -24.60 9.20 -10.34
C PHE A 182 -23.15 9.52 -10.00
N LEU A 183 -22.44 8.65 -9.27
CA LEU A 183 -21.03 8.85 -8.91
C LEU A 183 -20.15 9.02 -10.16
N PHE A 184 -20.36 8.18 -11.18
CA PHE A 184 -19.64 8.26 -12.46
C PHE A 184 -19.85 9.61 -13.15
N ALA A 185 -21.09 10.11 -13.19
CA ALA A 185 -21.42 11.41 -13.78
C ALA A 185 -20.80 12.59 -13.00
N GLU A 186 -20.65 12.46 -11.69
CA GLU A 186 -19.99 13.46 -10.83
C GLU A 186 -18.46 13.33 -10.77
N HIS A 187 -17.88 12.36 -11.51
CA HIS A 187 -16.46 12.00 -11.48
C HIS A 187 -15.98 11.57 -10.08
N LEU A 188 -16.83 10.85 -9.35
CA LEU A 188 -16.55 10.31 -8.02
C LEU A 188 -16.25 8.79 -8.08
N PRO A 189 -15.45 8.26 -7.13
CA PRO A 189 -15.12 6.84 -7.08
C PRO A 189 -16.35 5.94 -6.95
N LEU A 190 -16.49 4.94 -7.82
CA LEU A 190 -17.71 4.10 -7.87
C LEU A 190 -17.81 3.13 -6.69
N GLU A 191 -16.68 2.80 -6.06
CA GLU A 191 -16.60 1.99 -4.84
C GLU A 191 -17.34 2.62 -3.65
N TRP A 192 -17.55 3.94 -3.66
CA TRP A 192 -18.33 4.61 -2.61
C TRP A 192 -19.78 4.11 -2.57
N ALA A 193 -20.33 3.66 -3.70
CA ALA A 193 -21.65 3.03 -3.71
C ALA A 193 -21.68 1.75 -2.88
N GLU A 194 -20.62 0.95 -2.94
CA GLU A 194 -20.50 -0.31 -2.18
C GLU A 194 -20.17 -0.05 -0.72
N LEU A 195 -19.42 1.01 -0.42
CA LEU A 195 -19.08 1.41 0.94
C LEU A 195 -20.29 1.95 1.72
N LEU A 196 -21.16 2.71 1.06
CA LEU A 196 -22.32 3.37 1.69
C LEU A 196 -23.59 2.51 1.69
N TRP A 197 -23.67 1.52 0.80
CA TRP A 197 -24.85 0.63 0.70
C TRP A 197 -25.18 -0.13 1.99
N PRO A 198 -24.23 -0.73 2.73
CA PRO A 198 -24.53 -1.44 3.97
C PRO A 198 -25.21 -0.59 5.05
N LEU A 199 -25.12 0.74 4.94
CA LEU A 199 -25.61 1.69 5.94
C LEU A 199 -27.01 2.22 5.60
N PHE A 200 -27.22 2.57 4.33
CA PHE A 200 -28.41 3.31 3.90
C PHE A 200 -29.25 2.56 2.87
N GLY A 201 -28.74 1.44 2.34
CA GLY A 201 -29.41 0.69 1.27
C GLY A 201 -29.79 1.59 0.09
N ALA A 202 -31.05 1.55 -0.30
CA ALA A 202 -31.58 2.33 -1.42
C ALA A 202 -31.44 3.86 -1.24
N GLU A 203 -31.34 4.35 -0.01
CA GLU A 203 -31.23 5.78 0.31
C GLU A 203 -29.77 6.29 0.31
N ALA A 204 -28.80 5.46 -0.05
CA ALA A 204 -27.37 5.83 -0.01
C ALA A 204 -27.06 7.07 -0.85
N GLN A 205 -27.63 7.18 -2.05
CA GLN A 205 -27.45 8.35 -2.91
C GLN A 205 -28.03 9.61 -2.24
N GLU A 206 -29.23 9.52 -1.68
CA GLU A 206 -29.94 10.66 -1.07
C GLU A 206 -29.21 11.16 0.18
N ASN A 207 -28.73 10.25 1.02
CA ASN A 207 -27.91 10.59 2.19
C ASN A 207 -26.57 11.23 1.79
N PHE A 208 -25.93 10.75 0.72
CA PHE A 208 -24.71 11.36 0.18
C PHE A 208 -24.95 12.78 -0.32
N VAL A 209 -26.03 13.01 -1.06
CA VAL A 209 -26.38 14.36 -1.52
C VAL A 209 -26.73 15.28 -0.35
N ARG A 210 -27.37 14.77 0.70
CA ARG A 210 -27.80 15.56 1.86
C ARG A 210 -26.64 16.08 2.70
N ASN A 211 -25.68 15.21 3.05
CA ASN A 211 -24.53 15.61 3.86
C ASN A 211 -23.28 14.80 3.48
N PRO A 212 -22.58 15.19 2.41
CA PRO A 212 -21.44 14.43 1.92
C PRO A 212 -20.24 14.52 2.89
N TYR A 213 -20.07 15.62 3.63
CA TYR A 213 -18.98 15.80 4.59
C TYR A 213 -19.08 14.86 5.80
N ALA A 214 -20.29 14.68 6.35
CA ALA A 214 -20.49 13.72 7.44
C ALA A 214 -20.10 12.29 7.02
N LEU A 215 -20.45 11.90 5.80
CA LEU A 215 -20.08 10.60 5.26
C LEU A 215 -18.57 10.50 4.98
N ALA A 216 -17.94 11.58 4.50
CA ALA A 216 -16.49 11.62 4.33
C ALA A 216 -15.76 11.37 5.63
N ARG A 217 -16.17 12.09 6.69
CA ARG A 217 -15.62 11.95 8.04
C ARG A 217 -15.80 10.55 8.63
N GLU A 218 -16.98 9.94 8.46
CA GLU A 218 -17.29 8.64 9.09
C GLU A 218 -16.82 7.42 8.29
N ARG A 219 -16.66 7.55 6.96
CA ARG A 219 -16.38 6.42 6.07
C ARG A 219 -15.03 6.54 5.35
N GLY A 220 -14.27 7.59 5.65
CA GLY A 220 -12.96 7.81 5.04
C GLY A 220 -13.06 8.09 3.54
N LEU A 221 -14.12 8.77 3.09
CA LEU A 221 -14.16 9.28 1.72
C LEU A 221 -13.14 10.42 1.61
N SER A 222 -12.50 10.54 0.45
CA SER A 222 -11.53 11.62 0.21
C SER A 222 -12.19 12.99 0.37
N PHE A 223 -11.70 13.79 1.32
CA PHE A 223 -12.16 15.15 1.55
C PHE A 223 -12.07 15.99 0.28
N ASP A 224 -10.93 15.99 -0.42
CA ASP A 224 -10.74 16.82 -1.62
C ASP A 224 -11.79 16.55 -2.71
N LEU A 225 -12.13 15.27 -2.94
CA LEU A 225 -13.16 14.89 -3.90
C LEU A 225 -14.56 15.30 -3.44
N VAL A 226 -14.85 15.13 -2.15
CA VAL A 226 -16.13 15.52 -1.54
C VAL A 226 -16.30 17.04 -1.52
N ASP A 227 -15.27 17.79 -1.17
CA ASP A 227 -15.24 19.26 -1.13
C ASP A 227 -15.44 19.82 -2.53
N ALA A 228 -14.71 19.29 -3.53
CA ALA A 228 -14.89 19.68 -4.92
C ALA A 228 -16.31 19.42 -5.44
N TYR A 229 -16.94 18.30 -5.06
CA TYR A 229 -18.33 18.01 -5.40
C TYR A 229 -19.31 18.96 -4.68
N ALA A 230 -19.20 19.08 -3.36
CA ALA A 230 -20.12 19.85 -2.53
C ALA A 230 -20.09 21.34 -2.88
N LEU A 231 -18.91 21.93 -3.10
CA LEU A 231 -18.79 23.32 -3.53
C LEU A 231 -19.43 23.56 -4.90
N ARG A 232 -19.26 22.64 -5.87
CA ARG A 232 -19.96 22.72 -7.18
C ARG A 232 -21.48 22.63 -7.01
N ARG A 233 -21.97 21.95 -5.97
CA ARG A 233 -23.39 21.84 -5.63
C ARG A 233 -23.92 22.97 -4.74
N GLY A 234 -23.10 23.97 -4.45
CA GLY A 234 -23.51 25.18 -3.74
C GLY A 234 -23.47 25.08 -2.21
N PHE A 235 -22.76 24.11 -1.64
CA PHE A 235 -22.50 24.09 -0.20
C PHE A 235 -21.64 25.31 0.20
N SER A 236 -21.92 25.85 1.39
CA SER A 236 -21.17 27.00 1.91
C SER A 236 -19.71 26.64 2.20
N ILE A 237 -18.79 27.54 1.85
CA ILE A 237 -17.37 27.45 2.22
C ILE A 237 -17.14 27.50 3.74
N GLU A 238 -18.08 28.08 4.48
CA GLU A 238 -18.11 28.20 5.95
C GLU A 238 -19.05 27.18 6.61
N SER A 239 -19.49 26.16 5.87
CA SER A 239 -20.29 25.07 6.48
C SER A 239 -19.51 24.44 7.62
N GLU A 240 -20.14 24.35 8.79
CA GLU A 240 -19.54 23.72 9.97
C GLU A 240 -19.10 22.28 9.66
N GLU A 241 -19.94 21.51 8.98
CA GLU A 241 -19.65 20.13 8.59
C GLU A 241 -18.44 20.01 7.65
N ARG A 242 -18.29 20.98 6.73
CA ARG A 242 -17.10 21.08 5.87
C ARG A 242 -15.84 21.29 6.69
N LEU A 243 -15.83 22.29 7.58
CA LEU A 243 -14.66 22.66 8.38
C LEU A 243 -14.26 21.53 9.34
N ARG A 244 -15.24 20.92 10.00
CA ARG A 244 -15.05 19.76 10.88
C ARG A 244 -14.46 18.57 10.13
N CYS A 245 -15.02 18.24 8.95
CA CYS A 245 -14.50 17.19 8.11
C CYS A 245 -13.07 17.49 7.63
N ALA A 246 -12.77 18.74 7.28
CA ALA A 246 -11.46 19.15 6.81
C ALA A 246 -10.39 19.03 7.91
N LEU A 247 -10.69 19.48 9.14
CA LEU A 247 -9.77 19.33 10.28
C LEU A 247 -9.46 17.86 10.57
N GLY A 248 -10.49 16.99 10.52
CA GLY A 248 -10.31 15.55 10.69
C GLY A 248 -9.46 14.92 9.58
N ASP A 249 -9.71 15.28 8.32
CA ASP A 249 -8.92 14.81 7.17
C ASP A 249 -7.45 15.28 7.24
N MET A 250 -7.21 16.53 7.63
CA MET A 250 -5.86 17.05 7.86
C MET A 250 -5.13 16.30 8.99
N LEU A 251 -5.78 16.07 10.13
CA LEU A 251 -5.19 15.27 11.21
C LEU A 251 -4.89 13.84 10.77
N GLN A 252 -5.78 13.23 9.97
CA GLN A 252 -5.56 11.91 9.39
C GLN A 252 -4.40 11.92 8.38
N GLU A 253 -4.23 13.01 7.63
CA GLU A 253 -3.10 13.22 6.74
C GLU A 253 -1.78 13.35 7.52
N TYR A 254 -1.73 14.16 8.58
CA TYR A 254 -0.56 14.25 9.46
C TYR A 254 -0.23 12.91 10.13
N TYR A 255 -1.25 12.14 10.52
CA TYR A 255 -1.07 10.78 11.02
C TYR A 255 -0.40 9.85 10.02
N LYS A 256 -0.83 9.89 8.75
CA LYS A 256 -0.17 9.15 7.65
C LYS A 256 1.28 9.62 7.40
N HIS A 257 1.62 10.85 7.79
CA HIS A 257 2.98 11.40 7.69
C HIS A 257 3.82 11.20 8.97
N GLY A 258 3.34 10.39 9.92
CA GLY A 258 4.13 9.97 11.08
C GLY A 258 3.81 10.70 12.39
N HIS A 259 2.84 11.61 12.41
CA HIS A 259 2.49 12.38 13.60
C HIS A 259 1.37 11.72 14.42
N CYS A 260 1.47 11.66 15.74
CA CYS A 260 0.35 11.25 16.60
C CYS A 260 -0.59 12.43 16.88
N ALA A 261 -0.02 13.64 16.91
CA ALA A 261 -0.70 14.92 17.19
C ALA A 261 -0.28 15.99 16.18
N TYR A 262 -0.90 17.15 16.21
CA TYR A 262 -0.37 18.31 15.50
C TYR A 262 -0.57 19.60 16.30
N PRO A 263 0.37 20.58 16.28
CA PRO A 263 0.20 21.83 17.02
C PRO A 263 -1.04 22.57 16.59
N GLU A 264 -1.87 22.98 17.55
CA GLU A 264 -3.17 23.61 17.28
C GLU A 264 -3.02 24.87 16.42
N THR A 265 -2.08 25.75 16.79
CA THR A 265 -1.83 26.99 16.05
C THR A 265 -1.46 26.72 14.59
N LYS A 266 -0.61 25.71 14.34
CA LYS A 266 -0.21 25.35 12.97
C LYS A 266 -1.35 24.71 12.19
N LEU A 267 -2.12 23.82 12.83
CA LEU A 267 -3.29 23.20 12.23
C LEU A 267 -4.26 24.25 11.70
N LEU A 268 -4.59 25.24 12.54
CA LEU A 268 -5.50 26.32 12.18
C LEU A 268 -4.92 27.23 11.09
N GLU A 269 -3.64 27.59 11.14
CA GLU A 269 -2.98 28.40 10.11
C GLU A 269 -2.98 27.70 8.75
N GLU A 270 -2.62 26.42 8.71
CA GLU A 270 -2.62 25.61 7.49
C GLU A 270 -4.06 25.40 6.97
N ALA A 271 -5.03 25.21 7.86
CA ALA A 271 -6.45 25.06 7.50
C ALA A 271 -7.03 26.34 6.90
N VAL A 272 -6.71 27.51 7.45
CA VAL A 272 -7.12 28.82 6.89
C VAL A 272 -6.61 28.95 5.45
N LEU A 273 -5.35 28.60 5.21
CA LEU A 273 -4.75 28.65 3.87
C LEU A 273 -5.37 27.63 2.91
N LYS A 274 -5.57 26.39 3.36
CA LYS A 274 -6.12 25.30 2.52
C LYS A 274 -7.59 25.53 2.17
N LEU A 275 -8.38 26.01 3.12
CA LEU A 275 -9.84 26.09 3.00
C LEU A 275 -10.36 27.48 2.63
N ASN A 276 -9.50 28.50 2.71
CA ASN A 276 -9.81 29.90 2.47
C ASN A 276 -11.04 30.38 3.26
N CYS A 277 -11.01 30.18 4.57
CA CYS A 277 -12.11 30.50 5.49
C CYS A 277 -11.62 31.29 6.71
N PRO A 278 -12.52 32.01 7.42
CA PRO A 278 -12.16 32.75 8.63
C PRO A 278 -11.66 31.81 9.74
N ARG A 279 -10.66 32.28 10.49
CA ARG A 279 -10.05 31.51 11.58
C ARG A 279 -11.07 31.20 12.68
N GLU A 280 -11.96 32.13 12.98
CA GLU A 280 -12.98 32.02 14.02
C GLU A 280 -13.97 30.88 13.75
N ALA A 281 -14.27 30.62 12.47
CA ALA A 281 -15.13 29.51 12.06
C ALA A 281 -14.43 28.15 12.26
N LEU A 282 -13.12 28.08 12.00
CA LEU A 282 -12.32 26.89 12.27
C LEU A 282 -12.14 26.63 13.77
N GLU A 283 -11.93 27.68 14.56
CA GLU A 283 -11.86 27.58 16.03
C GLU A 283 -13.18 27.05 16.61
N SER A 284 -14.31 27.56 16.12
CA SER A 284 -15.64 27.05 16.51
C SER A 284 -15.83 25.58 16.11
N ALA A 285 -15.42 25.20 14.90
CA ALA A 285 -15.48 23.81 14.44
C ALA A 285 -14.59 22.87 15.28
N LEU A 286 -13.39 23.32 15.64
CA LEU A 286 -12.47 22.59 16.51
C LEU A 286 -13.06 22.39 17.91
N GLU A 287 -13.64 23.44 18.51
CA GLU A 287 -14.27 23.38 19.83
C GLU A 287 -15.39 22.33 19.86
N ILE A 288 -16.21 22.26 18.81
CA ILE A 288 -17.27 21.25 18.70
C ILE A 288 -16.69 19.84 18.65
N GLU A 289 -15.63 19.60 17.87
CA GLU A 289 -14.98 18.28 17.79
C GLU A 289 -14.33 17.85 19.12
N LEU A 290 -13.84 18.81 19.91
CA LEU A 290 -13.34 18.57 21.27
C LEU A 290 -14.49 18.22 22.23
N ILE A 291 -15.61 18.94 22.18
CA ILE A 291 -16.81 18.66 22.99
C ILE A 291 -17.38 17.27 22.65
N GLU A 292 -17.44 16.92 21.37
CA GLU A 292 -17.89 15.61 20.90
C GLU A 292 -16.86 14.48 21.15
N LYS A 293 -15.68 14.80 21.69
CA LYS A 293 -14.57 13.87 21.97
C LYS A 293 -14.10 13.11 20.73
N LYS A 294 -14.25 13.71 19.57
CA LYS A 294 -13.64 13.22 18.33
C LYS A 294 -12.19 13.63 18.26
N PHE A 295 -11.88 14.82 18.76
CA PHE A 295 -10.52 15.28 18.99
C PHE A 295 -10.19 15.35 20.48
N VAL A 296 -8.90 15.34 20.78
CA VAL A 296 -8.37 15.53 22.13
C VAL A 296 -7.31 16.61 22.07
N GLU A 297 -7.40 17.59 22.96
CA GLU A 297 -6.33 18.55 23.19
C GLU A 297 -5.38 18.00 24.27
N ASP A 298 -4.08 17.99 23.98
CA ASP A 298 -3.05 17.69 24.96
C ASP A 298 -1.77 18.48 24.65
N THR A 299 -0.87 18.59 25.61
CA THR A 299 0.40 19.29 25.47
C THR A 299 1.54 18.33 25.14
N ILE A 300 2.36 18.68 24.15
CA ILE A 300 3.66 18.05 23.91
C ILE A 300 4.73 19.08 24.29
N GLY A 301 5.40 18.83 25.40
CA GLY A 301 6.34 19.71 26.07
C GLY A 301 5.64 20.94 26.65
N ARG A 302 5.51 21.98 25.83
CA ARG A 302 4.79 23.22 26.17
C ARG A 302 3.88 23.70 25.03
N VAL A 303 3.73 22.89 24.00
CA VAL A 303 2.98 23.24 22.80
C VAL A 303 1.61 22.52 22.85
N PRO A 304 0.49 23.26 22.84
CA PRO A 304 -0.84 22.68 22.68
C PRO A 304 -0.94 21.97 21.33
N CYS A 305 -1.38 20.72 21.36
CA CYS A 305 -1.52 19.86 20.20
C CYS A 305 -2.89 19.20 20.19
N ILE A 306 -3.43 19.00 18.99
CA ILE A 306 -4.70 18.33 18.76
C ILE A 306 -4.41 16.92 18.23
N TYR A 307 -5.15 15.96 18.76
CA TYR A 307 -5.13 14.56 18.36
C TYR A 307 -6.49 14.16 17.80
N LEU A 308 -6.50 13.18 16.89
CA LEU A 308 -7.64 12.30 16.76
C LEU A 308 -7.78 11.48 18.05
N HIS A 309 -8.98 11.36 18.59
CA HIS A 309 -9.20 10.69 19.88
C HIS A 309 -8.64 9.26 19.91
N ASP A 310 -8.86 8.49 18.85
CA ASP A 310 -8.37 7.10 18.78
C ASP A 310 -6.85 7.03 18.74
N VAL A 311 -6.18 7.99 18.08
CA VAL A 311 -4.71 8.07 18.04
C VAL A 311 -4.15 8.45 19.41
N TRP A 312 -4.75 9.42 20.11
CA TRP A 312 -4.38 9.75 21.48
C TRP A 312 -4.50 8.53 22.39
N ARG A 313 -5.63 7.81 22.30
CA ARG A 313 -5.87 6.59 23.08
C ARG A 313 -4.81 5.52 22.81
N LEU A 314 -4.50 5.25 21.54
CA LEU A 314 -3.45 4.30 21.14
C LEU A 314 -2.11 4.64 21.80
N GLU A 315 -1.72 5.91 21.78
CA GLU A 315 -0.47 6.37 22.38
C GLU A 315 -0.43 6.15 23.90
N GLN A 316 -1.53 6.47 24.60
CA GLN A 316 -1.66 6.22 26.05
C GLN A 316 -1.59 4.73 26.39
N GLU A 317 -2.32 3.90 25.65
CA GLU A 317 -2.40 2.45 25.89
C GLU A 317 -1.05 1.76 25.64
N VAL A 318 -0.36 2.08 24.54
CA VAL A 318 0.99 1.56 24.27
C VAL A 318 1.95 1.98 25.37
N ALA A 319 1.91 3.26 25.77
CA ALA A 319 2.75 3.73 26.85
C ALA A 319 2.47 2.98 28.15
N GLN A 320 1.21 2.77 28.51
CA GLN A 320 0.83 2.03 29.72
C GLN A 320 1.28 0.56 29.67
N MET A 321 1.06 -0.14 28.55
CA MET A 321 1.43 -1.55 28.39
C MET A 321 2.94 -1.76 28.46
N LEU A 322 3.74 -0.92 27.79
CA LEU A 322 5.21 -0.99 27.85
C LEU A 322 5.72 -0.69 29.27
N LYS A 323 5.15 0.30 29.95
CA LYS A 323 5.48 0.63 31.34
C LYS A 323 5.18 -0.53 32.30
N ALA A 324 4.15 -1.32 32.03
CA ALA A 324 3.78 -2.45 32.89
C ALA A 324 4.84 -3.56 32.93
N PHE A 325 5.74 -3.66 31.94
CA PHE A 325 6.81 -4.66 31.94
C PHE A 325 7.78 -4.52 33.10
N GLN A 326 7.97 -3.32 33.66
CA GLN A 326 8.87 -3.13 34.81
C GLN A 326 8.44 -3.89 36.07
N TYR A 327 7.17 -4.32 36.13
CA TYR A 327 6.60 -5.06 37.25
C TYR A 327 6.45 -6.56 36.94
N LYS A 328 6.94 -7.02 35.79
CA LYS A 328 6.87 -8.43 35.38
C LYS A 328 8.15 -9.16 35.76
N ASP A 329 8.02 -10.46 36.05
CA ASP A 329 9.15 -11.37 36.15
C ASP A 329 9.48 -11.98 34.78
N THR A 330 10.70 -12.49 34.62
CA THR A 330 11.07 -13.25 33.44
C THR A 330 10.44 -14.66 33.48
N PRO A 331 9.93 -15.17 32.34
CA PRO A 331 9.20 -16.44 32.31
C PRO A 331 10.10 -17.66 32.52
N TRP A 332 11.41 -17.51 32.33
CA TRP A 332 12.41 -18.58 32.52
C TRP A 332 13.00 -18.64 33.94
N GLY A 333 12.62 -17.74 34.84
CA GLY A 333 13.12 -17.71 36.21
C GLY A 333 14.65 -17.49 36.30
N TRP A 334 15.29 -18.13 37.28
CA TRP A 334 16.71 -17.92 37.54
C TRP A 334 17.61 -18.68 36.56
N LEU A 335 18.51 -17.95 35.89
CA LEU A 335 19.53 -18.50 34.99
C LEU A 335 20.94 -18.18 35.51
N ASN A 336 21.86 -19.15 35.43
CA ASN A 336 23.28 -18.88 35.60
C ASN A 336 23.86 -18.32 34.30
N LEU A 337 23.86 -16.98 34.19
CA LEU A 337 24.24 -16.25 32.98
C LEU A 337 25.65 -16.61 32.49
N GLU A 338 26.62 -16.73 33.39
CA GLU A 338 28.01 -17.06 33.05
C GLU A 338 28.09 -18.43 32.33
N LYS A 339 27.47 -19.46 32.91
CA LYS A 339 27.44 -20.80 32.30
C LYS A 339 26.73 -20.81 30.95
N VAL A 340 25.60 -20.12 30.85
CA VAL A 340 24.78 -20.05 29.63
C VAL A 340 25.53 -19.33 28.50
N LEU A 341 26.20 -18.23 28.82
CA LEU A 341 27.02 -17.49 27.86
C LEU A 341 28.23 -18.29 27.38
N THR A 342 28.96 -18.94 28.30
CA THR A 342 30.09 -19.81 27.92
C THR A 342 29.61 -20.97 27.04
N TRP A 343 28.49 -21.58 27.39
CA TRP A 343 27.87 -22.67 26.62
C TRP A 343 27.48 -22.21 25.19
N SER A 344 26.81 -21.05 25.06
CA SER A 344 26.36 -20.54 23.76
C SER A 344 27.52 -20.20 22.82
N GLN A 345 28.59 -19.59 23.34
CA GLN A 345 29.81 -19.28 22.60
C GLN A 345 30.50 -20.55 22.09
N ASN A 346 30.57 -21.60 22.93
CA ASN A 346 31.18 -22.87 22.55
C ASN A 346 30.39 -23.60 21.46
N ILE A 347 29.06 -23.67 21.58
CA ILE A 347 28.21 -24.35 20.59
C ILE A 347 28.19 -23.63 19.25
N LEU A 348 28.11 -22.31 19.28
CA LEU A 348 28.07 -21.51 18.07
C LEU A 348 29.45 -21.23 17.49
N ASN A 349 30.52 -21.70 18.17
CA ASN A 349 31.91 -21.46 17.83
C ASN A 349 32.20 -19.98 17.54
N LEU A 350 31.76 -19.11 18.45
CA LEU A 350 31.86 -17.65 18.31
C LEU A 350 32.37 -16.99 19.60
N GLN A 351 33.00 -15.82 19.43
CA GLN A 351 33.44 -14.96 20.52
C GLN A 351 32.53 -13.73 20.54
N LEU A 352 31.78 -13.54 21.63
CA LEU A 352 30.96 -12.34 21.81
C LEU A 352 31.81 -11.20 22.38
N ALA A 353 31.59 -10.01 21.85
CA ALA A 353 32.17 -8.80 22.39
C ALA A 353 31.54 -8.38 23.73
N PRO A 354 32.21 -7.51 24.51
CA PRO A 354 31.70 -7.08 25.82
C PRO A 354 30.26 -6.55 25.77
N LEU A 355 29.95 -5.64 24.85
CA LEU A 355 28.58 -5.09 24.69
C LEU A 355 27.57 -6.12 24.18
N GLN A 356 28.00 -7.13 23.43
CA GLN A 356 27.11 -8.22 23.00
C GLN A 356 26.80 -9.17 24.16
N LYS A 357 27.77 -9.42 25.06
CA LYS A 357 27.55 -10.18 26.29
C LYS A 357 26.60 -9.44 27.22
N GLU A 358 26.84 -8.16 27.48
CA GLU A 358 25.98 -7.29 28.27
C GLU A 358 24.53 -7.29 27.72
N ALA A 359 24.37 -7.19 26.41
CA ALA A 359 23.06 -7.21 25.78
C ALA A 359 22.31 -8.54 25.98
N ILE A 360 23.01 -9.68 25.93
CA ILE A 360 22.40 -10.99 26.22
C ILE A 360 22.07 -11.14 27.71
N GLU A 361 22.99 -10.77 28.60
CA GLU A 361 22.77 -10.82 30.06
C GLU A 361 21.55 -10.00 30.46
N THR A 362 21.46 -8.79 29.89
CA THR A 362 20.37 -7.85 30.12
C THR A 362 19.05 -8.39 29.59
N ALA A 363 19.05 -8.92 28.35
CA ALA A 363 17.86 -9.53 27.76
C ALA A 363 17.36 -10.78 28.51
N LEU A 364 18.26 -11.51 29.17
CA LEU A 364 17.91 -12.66 30.01
C LEU A 364 17.53 -12.27 31.45
N SER A 365 17.77 -11.02 31.86
CA SER A 365 17.51 -10.53 33.23
C SER A 365 16.34 -9.56 33.33
N SER A 366 15.83 -9.08 32.19
CA SER A 366 14.73 -8.11 32.13
C SER A 366 13.58 -8.64 31.27
N PRO A 367 12.31 -8.47 31.69
CA PRO A 367 11.15 -8.85 30.89
C PRO A 367 10.97 -7.95 29.66
N LEU A 368 11.57 -6.76 29.62
CA LEU A 368 11.60 -5.88 28.46
C LEU A 368 13.01 -5.33 28.25
N THR A 369 13.59 -5.61 27.08
CA THR A 369 14.91 -5.09 26.70
C THR A 369 14.90 -4.53 25.29
N VAL A 370 15.53 -3.38 25.12
CA VAL A 370 15.80 -2.77 23.82
C VAL A 370 17.27 -2.92 23.48
N ILE A 371 17.56 -3.47 22.32
CA ILE A 371 18.92 -3.62 21.79
C ILE A 371 19.01 -2.82 20.50
N THR A 372 19.81 -1.76 20.51
CA THR A 372 20.01 -0.89 19.35
C THR A 372 21.47 -0.91 18.89
N GLY A 373 21.69 -0.79 17.60
CA GLY A 373 23.03 -0.62 17.05
C GLY A 373 22.97 -0.44 15.54
N GLY A 374 23.99 0.21 14.97
CA GLY A 374 24.10 0.37 13.53
C GLY A 374 24.37 -0.95 12.78
N PRO A 375 24.51 -0.91 11.45
CA PRO A 375 24.90 -2.06 10.64
C PRO A 375 26.29 -2.57 11.00
N GLY A 376 26.48 -3.88 10.93
CA GLY A 376 27.77 -4.52 11.22
C GLY A 376 28.13 -4.63 12.71
N THR A 377 27.29 -4.13 13.63
CA THR A 377 27.47 -4.30 15.09
C THR A 377 27.22 -5.72 15.61
N GLY A 378 26.80 -6.62 14.71
CA GLY A 378 26.56 -8.02 15.03
C GLY A 378 25.21 -8.30 15.71
N LYS A 379 24.20 -7.43 15.57
CA LYS A 379 22.81 -7.67 16.03
C LYS A 379 22.31 -9.06 15.67
N THR A 380 22.50 -9.45 14.41
CA THR A 380 22.11 -10.75 13.86
C THR A 380 22.84 -11.92 14.54
N THR A 381 24.13 -11.77 14.87
CA THR A 381 24.90 -12.74 15.67
C THR A 381 24.38 -12.82 17.11
N LEU A 382 24.04 -11.68 17.70
CA LEU A 382 23.45 -11.60 19.02
C LEU A 382 22.10 -12.30 19.10
N VAL A 383 21.20 -12.05 18.13
CA VAL A 383 19.89 -12.69 18.09
C VAL A 383 20.03 -14.20 17.91
N ARG A 384 20.99 -14.66 17.10
CA ARG A 384 21.33 -16.09 16.97
C ARG A 384 21.82 -16.69 18.30
N ALA A 385 22.68 -16.00 19.03
CA ALA A 385 23.15 -16.46 20.34
C ALA A 385 22.01 -16.54 21.37
N LEU A 386 21.18 -15.50 21.43
CA LEU A 386 20.05 -15.41 22.35
C LEU A 386 18.99 -16.50 22.07
N THR A 387 18.62 -16.70 20.80
CA THR A 387 17.67 -17.76 20.42
C THR A 387 18.22 -19.15 20.71
N THR A 388 19.52 -19.40 20.48
CA THR A 388 20.17 -20.67 20.83
C THR A 388 20.09 -20.97 22.32
N ILE A 389 20.26 -19.96 23.17
CA ILE A 389 20.12 -20.08 24.62
C ILE A 389 18.68 -20.46 24.99
N LEU A 390 17.71 -19.72 24.48
CA LEU A 390 16.30 -19.85 24.89
C LEU A 390 15.68 -21.19 24.47
N GLN A 391 16.12 -21.76 23.35
CA GLN A 391 15.71 -23.11 22.91
C GLN A 391 15.97 -24.19 23.95
N THR A 392 17.01 -24.04 24.78
CA THR A 392 17.36 -25.06 25.78
C THR A 392 16.43 -25.08 26.99
N GLN A 393 15.59 -24.06 27.14
CA GLN A 393 14.76 -23.85 28.34
C GLN A 393 13.31 -24.34 28.17
N PHE A 394 12.98 -25.07 27.10
CA PHE A 394 11.61 -25.51 26.76
C PHE A 394 10.58 -24.36 26.66
N LEU A 395 11.05 -23.14 26.37
CA LEU A 395 10.20 -21.96 26.19
C LEU A 395 9.60 -21.92 24.80
N LYS A 396 8.37 -21.42 24.69
CA LYS A 396 7.76 -21.04 23.42
C LYS A 396 8.13 -19.59 23.13
N PHE A 397 8.89 -19.36 22.08
CA PHE A 397 9.20 -18.00 21.64
C PHE A 397 8.79 -17.77 20.20
N ALA A 398 8.41 -16.54 19.88
CA ALA A 398 8.13 -16.09 18.52
C ALA A 398 9.18 -15.08 18.05
N LEU A 399 9.69 -15.29 16.84
CA LEU A 399 10.53 -14.34 16.14
C LEU A 399 9.70 -13.60 15.10
N CYS A 400 9.65 -12.28 15.19
CA CYS A 400 8.91 -11.48 14.23
C CYS A 400 9.60 -10.21 13.78
N THR A 401 9.18 -9.73 12.61
CA THR A 401 9.66 -8.51 11.99
C THR A 401 8.49 -7.73 11.37
N PRO A 402 8.64 -6.43 11.06
CA PRO A 402 7.60 -5.69 10.34
C PRO A 402 7.46 -6.11 8.87
N THR A 403 8.54 -6.59 8.23
CA THR A 403 8.55 -6.93 6.79
C THR A 403 8.89 -8.40 6.53
N GLY A 404 8.31 -8.98 5.46
CA GLY A 404 8.51 -10.39 5.11
C GLY A 404 9.96 -10.74 4.76
N ARG A 405 10.67 -9.79 4.13
CA ARG A 405 12.10 -9.92 3.80
C ARG A 405 12.99 -10.01 5.03
N ALA A 406 12.75 -9.15 6.02
CA ALA A 406 13.47 -9.19 7.28
C ALA A 406 13.19 -10.51 8.03
N ALA A 407 11.94 -11.00 7.98
CA ALA A 407 11.58 -12.29 8.59
C ALA A 407 12.37 -13.44 7.97
N LYS A 408 12.42 -13.52 6.63
CA LYS A 408 13.18 -14.57 5.92
C LYS A 408 14.67 -14.55 6.29
N ARG A 409 15.28 -13.37 6.35
CA ARG A 409 16.69 -13.21 6.76
C ARG A 409 16.92 -13.62 8.21
N LEU A 410 16.00 -13.25 9.10
CA LEU A 410 16.06 -13.62 10.50
C LEU A 410 15.97 -15.15 10.66
N GLU A 411 15.10 -15.80 9.88
CA GLU A 411 14.99 -17.25 9.80
C GLU A 411 16.27 -17.91 9.27
N GLU A 412 16.84 -17.42 8.17
CA GLU A 412 18.11 -17.92 7.62
C GLU A 412 19.28 -17.82 8.60
N THR A 413 19.31 -16.76 9.41
CA THR A 413 20.40 -16.55 10.37
C THR A 413 20.23 -17.42 11.62
N THR A 414 19.02 -17.40 12.20
CA THR A 414 18.75 -18.07 13.48
C THR A 414 18.50 -19.56 13.29
N GLY A 415 18.15 -19.99 12.08
CA GLY A 415 17.67 -21.34 11.79
C GLY A 415 16.30 -21.61 12.42
N GLN A 416 15.54 -20.56 12.78
CA GLN A 416 14.26 -20.65 13.46
C GLN A 416 13.15 -19.98 12.66
N PRO A 417 11.91 -20.50 12.71
CA PRO A 417 10.79 -19.88 12.02
C PRO A 417 10.61 -18.43 12.46
N ALA A 418 10.68 -17.50 11.51
CA ALA A 418 10.41 -16.10 11.72
C ALA A 418 9.32 -15.63 10.74
N GLN A 419 8.49 -14.69 11.17
CA GLN A 419 7.36 -14.23 10.37
C GLN A 419 7.09 -12.74 10.58
N THR A 420 6.25 -12.14 9.74
CA THR A 420 5.84 -10.75 9.99
C THR A 420 4.95 -10.65 11.23
N ILE A 421 4.95 -9.51 11.92
CA ILE A 421 4.01 -9.24 13.03
C ILE A 421 2.57 -9.48 12.55
N HIS A 422 2.23 -9.03 11.34
CA HIS A 422 0.91 -9.26 10.75
C HIS A 422 0.54 -10.75 10.62
N ARG A 423 1.51 -11.60 10.29
CA ARG A 423 1.29 -13.06 10.15
C ARG A 423 1.26 -13.74 11.51
N LEU A 424 2.10 -13.32 12.45
CA LEU A 424 2.08 -13.77 13.85
C LEU A 424 0.69 -13.55 14.46
N LEU A 425 0.14 -12.35 14.27
CA LEU A 425 -1.17 -11.95 14.79
C LEU A 425 -2.36 -12.43 13.93
N LYS A 426 -2.10 -13.13 12.81
CA LYS A 426 -3.10 -13.64 11.85
C LYS A 426 -4.09 -12.55 11.39
N LEU A 427 -3.58 -11.52 10.73
CA LEU A 427 -4.41 -10.49 10.10
C LEU A 427 -5.40 -11.12 9.10
N ASN A 428 -6.68 -10.84 9.28
CA ASN A 428 -7.72 -11.21 8.33
C ASN A 428 -7.73 -10.20 7.17
N GLY A 429 -7.37 -10.65 5.96
CA GLY A 429 -7.31 -9.78 4.78
C GLY A 429 -8.65 -9.22 4.29
N LEU A 430 -9.79 -9.71 4.81
CA LEU A 430 -11.13 -9.20 4.47
C LEU A 430 -11.63 -8.19 5.49
N THR A 431 -11.47 -8.47 6.79
CA THR A 431 -11.97 -7.58 7.86
C THR A 431 -10.93 -6.58 8.33
N GLY A 432 -9.65 -6.82 8.07
CA GLY A 432 -8.55 -6.02 8.60
C GLY A 432 -8.26 -6.27 10.09
N GLU A 433 -8.93 -7.24 10.71
CA GLU A 433 -8.81 -7.52 12.14
C GLU A 433 -7.73 -8.57 12.43
N PHE A 434 -7.09 -8.45 13.60
CA PHE A 434 -6.15 -9.44 14.11
C PHE A 434 -6.86 -10.51 14.92
N ALA A 435 -6.54 -11.78 14.65
CA ALA A 435 -7.14 -12.89 15.39
C ALA A 435 -6.58 -13.03 16.81
N TYR A 436 -5.33 -12.60 17.03
CA TYR A 436 -4.72 -12.53 18.35
C TYR A 436 -4.81 -11.12 18.90
N ASN A 437 -5.29 -11.01 20.14
CA ASN A 437 -5.58 -9.76 20.84
C ASN A 437 -5.72 -10.06 22.34
N ARG A 438 -6.21 -9.09 23.12
CA ARG A 438 -6.36 -9.25 24.57
C ARG A 438 -7.28 -10.40 25.00
N GLU A 439 -8.33 -10.70 24.23
CA GLU A 439 -9.27 -11.79 24.52
C GLU A 439 -8.75 -13.16 24.05
N ASN A 440 -7.85 -13.16 23.07
CA ASN A 440 -7.20 -14.34 22.53
C ASN A 440 -5.69 -14.11 22.39
N PRO A 441 -4.92 -14.16 23.49
CA PRO A 441 -3.49 -13.87 23.47
C PRO A 441 -2.68 -14.96 22.75
N LEU A 442 -1.45 -14.63 22.39
CA LEU A 442 -0.47 -15.58 21.86
C LEU A 442 -0.09 -16.61 22.94
N ASP A 443 0.16 -17.84 22.50
CA ASP A 443 0.67 -18.94 23.35
C ASP A 443 2.22 -18.96 23.28
N VAL A 444 2.84 -17.92 23.84
CA VAL A 444 4.29 -17.71 23.85
C VAL A 444 4.76 -17.11 25.17
N ASP A 445 5.95 -17.52 25.60
CA ASP A 445 6.65 -16.99 26.77
C ASP A 445 7.50 -15.75 26.39
N LEU A 446 7.96 -15.66 25.14
CA LEU A 446 8.80 -14.56 24.67
C LEU A 446 8.45 -14.16 23.23
N VAL A 447 8.42 -12.86 22.99
CA VAL A 447 8.43 -12.32 21.63
C VAL A 447 9.71 -11.51 21.41
N LEU A 448 10.40 -11.80 20.31
CA LEU A 448 11.52 -11.01 19.82
C LEU A 448 11.12 -10.31 18.53
N VAL A 449 11.20 -8.98 18.53
CA VAL A 449 10.93 -8.14 17.37
C VAL A 449 12.25 -7.62 16.83
N ASP A 450 12.63 -8.00 15.61
CA ASP A 450 13.76 -7.40 14.88
C ASP A 450 13.25 -6.31 13.91
N GLU A 451 14.12 -5.37 13.56
CA GLU A 451 13.80 -4.15 12.79
C GLU A 451 12.70 -3.28 13.44
N ILE A 452 12.77 -3.11 14.77
CA ILE A 452 11.76 -2.33 15.54
C ILE A 452 11.63 -0.87 15.08
N SER A 453 12.66 -0.31 14.43
CA SER A 453 12.64 1.04 13.85
C SER A 453 11.58 1.23 12.76
N MET A 454 10.97 0.15 12.24
CA MET A 454 9.89 0.24 11.26
C MET A 454 8.48 0.03 11.84
N VAL A 455 8.35 -0.22 13.14
CA VAL A 455 7.05 -0.50 13.78
C VAL A 455 6.42 0.80 14.27
N ASP A 456 5.22 1.11 13.76
CA ASP A 456 4.43 2.26 14.15
C ASP A 456 3.59 2.02 15.41
N ILE A 457 2.91 3.06 15.89
CA ILE A 457 2.11 3.03 17.12
C ILE A 457 0.96 2.04 17.07
N ALA A 458 0.30 1.90 15.91
CA ALA A 458 -0.84 1.01 15.75
C ALA A 458 -0.41 -0.47 15.74
N LEU A 459 0.64 -0.81 15.00
CA LEU A 459 1.15 -2.18 14.96
C LEU A 459 1.74 -2.61 16.30
N MET A 460 2.41 -1.69 17.02
CA MET A 460 2.88 -1.94 18.38
C MET A 460 1.72 -2.18 19.35
N HIS A 461 0.66 -1.37 19.28
CA HIS A 461 -0.53 -1.56 20.10
C HIS A 461 -1.11 -2.96 19.94
N HIS A 462 -1.36 -3.39 18.70
CA HIS A 462 -1.89 -4.73 18.42
C HIS A 462 -0.94 -5.86 18.85
N LEU A 463 0.38 -5.66 18.71
CA LEU A 463 1.35 -6.63 19.21
C LEU A 463 1.25 -6.77 20.73
N LEU A 464 1.25 -5.66 21.46
CA LEU A 464 1.20 -5.65 22.92
C LEU A 464 -0.11 -6.21 23.47
N GLU A 465 -1.25 -5.88 22.85
CA GLU A 465 -2.55 -6.46 23.23
C GLU A 465 -2.58 -7.98 23.09
N ALA A 466 -1.83 -8.54 22.14
CA ALA A 466 -1.76 -9.97 21.91
C ALA A 466 -0.78 -10.71 22.82
N LEU A 467 0.05 -10.00 23.61
CA LEU A 467 1.01 -10.65 24.51
C LEU A 467 0.31 -11.14 25.80
N PRO A 468 0.54 -12.40 26.23
CA PRO A 468 0.04 -12.84 27.52
C PRO A 468 0.80 -12.15 28.67
N ASP A 469 0.19 -12.11 29.86
CA ASP A 469 0.73 -11.38 31.01
C ASP A 469 2.16 -11.79 31.41
N HIS A 470 2.49 -13.08 31.29
CA HIS A 470 3.80 -13.64 31.62
C HIS A 470 4.87 -13.45 30.53
N CYS A 471 4.49 -12.93 29.35
CA CYS A 471 5.40 -12.83 28.21
C CYS A 471 6.50 -11.80 28.45
N ALA A 472 7.73 -12.15 28.10
CA ALA A 472 8.84 -11.21 27.93
C ALA A 472 8.87 -10.64 26.49
N LEU A 473 9.50 -9.48 26.30
CA LEU A 473 9.61 -8.78 25.02
C LEU A 473 11.04 -8.28 24.80
N ILE A 474 11.63 -8.66 23.67
CA ILE A 474 12.95 -8.17 23.24
C ILE A 474 12.78 -7.40 21.94
N LEU A 475 13.20 -6.13 21.94
CA LEU A 475 13.11 -5.23 20.79
C LEU A 475 14.51 -4.99 20.23
N VAL A 476 14.73 -5.32 18.96
CA VAL A 476 16.01 -5.18 18.28
C VAL A 476 15.85 -4.27 17.07
N GLY A 477 16.73 -3.29 16.90
CA GLY A 477 16.71 -2.43 15.71
C GLY A 477 17.86 -1.44 15.64
N ASP A 478 17.69 -0.45 14.78
CA ASP A 478 18.68 0.58 14.50
C ASP A 478 18.01 1.95 14.59
N ALA A 479 18.35 2.71 15.63
CA ALA A 479 17.75 4.03 15.89
C ALA A 479 18.17 5.09 14.85
N ASP A 480 19.27 4.85 14.13
CA ASP A 480 19.81 5.77 13.12
C ASP A 480 19.16 5.55 11.73
N GLN A 481 18.37 4.48 11.55
CA GLN A 481 17.61 4.26 10.31
C GLN A 481 16.37 5.17 10.25
N ILE A 482 15.77 5.27 9.06
CA ILE A 482 14.52 6.01 8.90
C ILE A 482 13.43 5.49 9.84
N PRO A 483 12.64 6.41 10.45
CA PRO A 483 11.57 6.05 11.37
C PRO A 483 10.42 5.30 10.65
N PRO A 484 9.45 4.74 11.41
CA PRO A 484 8.32 4.03 10.83
C PRO A 484 7.55 4.89 9.83
N VAL A 485 6.99 4.30 8.77
CA VAL A 485 6.15 5.08 7.83
C VAL A 485 4.90 5.62 8.53
N GLY A 486 4.29 4.81 9.41
CA GLY A 486 3.17 5.22 10.24
C GLY A 486 3.57 6.13 11.41
N ALA A 487 2.56 6.59 12.15
CA ALA A 487 2.74 7.46 13.29
C ALA A 487 3.45 6.80 14.47
N GLY A 488 4.19 7.61 15.23
CA GLY A 488 4.93 7.13 16.39
C GLY A 488 6.38 6.75 16.05
N ASN A 489 7.31 7.05 16.94
CA ASN A 489 8.71 6.61 16.89
C ASN A 489 9.09 5.95 18.22
N ILE A 490 8.48 4.80 18.47
CA ILE A 490 8.58 4.07 19.75
C ILE A 490 10.04 3.78 20.13
N LEU A 491 10.87 3.31 19.19
CA LEU A 491 12.27 3.01 19.46
C LEU A 491 13.01 4.25 19.98
N GLN A 492 12.89 5.38 19.29
CA GLN A 492 13.55 6.61 19.69
C GLN A 492 12.99 7.14 21.00
N SER A 493 11.66 7.15 21.18
CA SER A 493 11.04 7.59 22.43
C SER A 493 11.47 6.74 23.64
N MET A 494 11.59 5.42 23.48
CA MET A 494 12.09 4.54 24.56
C MET A 494 13.54 4.87 24.90
N ILE A 495 14.37 5.12 23.90
CA ILE A 495 15.78 5.49 24.06
C ILE A 495 15.93 6.85 24.74
N ASP A 496 15.19 7.86 24.31
CA ASP A 496 15.27 9.24 24.80
C ASP A 496 14.66 9.40 26.19
N SER A 497 13.71 8.53 26.56
CA SER A 497 13.12 8.56 27.90
C SER A 497 14.11 8.22 29.02
N GLU A 498 15.17 7.46 28.70
CA GLU A 498 16.13 6.90 29.67
C GLU A 498 15.49 6.02 30.76
N LYS A 499 14.24 5.57 30.56
CA LYS A 499 13.50 4.75 31.54
C LYS A 499 13.49 3.25 31.25
N PHE A 500 13.76 2.87 30.00
CA PHE A 500 13.81 1.48 29.60
C PHE A 500 15.23 0.93 29.65
N THR A 501 15.32 -0.39 29.79
CA THR A 501 16.59 -1.11 29.70
C THR A 501 17.04 -1.15 28.24
N VAL A 502 17.99 -0.27 27.88
CA VAL A 502 18.52 -0.11 26.53
C VAL A 502 20.00 -0.46 26.49
N VAL A 503 20.39 -1.39 25.61
CA VAL A 503 21.80 -1.68 25.32
C VAL A 503 22.14 -1.20 23.92
N ARG A 504 23.17 -0.32 23.81
CA ARG A 504 23.63 0.26 22.55
C ARG A 504 24.92 -0.41 22.07
N LEU A 505 24.85 -1.23 21.02
CA LEU A 505 26.01 -1.87 20.42
C LEU A 505 26.81 -0.87 19.58
N LYS A 506 28.05 -0.58 19.99
CA LYS A 506 28.95 0.38 19.33
C LYS A 506 30.08 -0.27 18.53
N GLU A 507 30.53 -1.44 18.96
CA GLU A 507 31.61 -2.17 18.31
C GLU A 507 31.13 -2.85 17.02
N ILE A 508 31.94 -2.82 15.96
CA ILE A 508 31.54 -3.25 14.62
C ILE A 508 32.50 -4.34 14.13
N PHE A 509 31.97 -5.53 13.86
CA PHE A 509 32.72 -6.80 13.71
C PHE A 509 32.90 -7.28 12.27
N ARG A 510 32.63 -6.43 11.28
CA ARG A 510 32.81 -6.81 9.87
C ARG A 510 34.29 -7.04 9.58
N GLN A 511 34.62 -7.96 8.66
CA GLN A 511 36.00 -8.37 8.28
C GLN A 511 36.91 -7.23 7.76
N SER A 512 36.41 -6.00 7.70
CA SER A 512 37.11 -4.81 7.24
C SER A 512 36.85 -3.66 8.21
N GLU A 513 37.69 -3.50 9.23
CA GLU A 513 37.76 -2.23 9.99
C GLU A 513 38.00 -1.01 9.06
N LYS A 514 38.39 -1.26 7.81
CA LYS A 514 38.61 -0.28 6.72
C LYS A 514 37.44 -0.07 5.75
N SER A 515 36.26 -0.68 5.94
CA SER A 515 35.13 -0.49 5.01
C SER A 515 34.70 0.99 4.97
N LEU A 516 34.80 1.61 3.80
CA LEU A 516 34.37 2.99 3.61
C LEU A 516 32.84 3.11 3.61
N ILE A 517 32.09 2.06 3.28
CA ILE A 517 30.63 2.03 3.46
C ILE A 517 30.27 2.35 4.91
N LYS A 518 30.94 1.66 5.85
CA LYS A 518 30.73 1.83 7.29
C LYS A 518 31.16 3.21 7.77
N ILE A 519 32.38 3.63 7.41
CA ILE A 519 32.92 4.95 7.82
C ILE A 519 32.00 6.06 7.31
N ASN A 520 31.56 5.98 6.05
CA ASN A 520 30.69 6.98 5.46
C ASN A 520 29.28 6.94 6.02
N ALA A 521 28.73 5.77 6.34
CA ALA A 521 27.45 5.70 7.06
C ALA A 521 27.53 6.43 8.42
N GLN A 522 28.59 6.21 9.19
CA GLN A 522 28.80 6.92 10.46
C GLN A 522 28.95 8.43 10.26
N ARG A 523 29.77 8.86 9.29
CA ARG A 523 29.95 10.27 8.94
C ARG A 523 28.62 10.93 8.58
N ILE A 524 27.85 10.31 7.69
CA ILE A 524 26.51 10.78 7.30
C ILE A 524 25.62 10.91 8.54
N ASN A 525 25.63 9.91 9.45
CA ASN A 525 24.80 9.93 10.65
C ASN A 525 25.13 11.10 11.60
N ILE A 526 26.40 11.48 11.72
CA ILE A 526 26.82 12.63 12.54
C ILE A 526 26.79 13.97 11.78
N GLY A 527 26.22 14.00 10.57
CA GLY A 527 26.13 15.23 9.78
C GLY A 527 27.40 15.60 9.01
N GLU A 528 28.36 14.69 8.89
CA GLU A 528 29.59 14.88 8.11
C GLU A 528 29.47 14.33 6.68
N MET A 529 30.09 15.03 5.73
CA MET A 529 30.18 14.57 4.34
C MET A 529 30.96 13.25 4.23
N PRO A 530 30.53 12.32 3.36
CA PRO A 530 31.24 11.06 3.13
C PRO A 530 32.62 11.33 2.50
N LEU A 531 33.59 10.51 2.90
CA LEU A 531 34.90 10.43 2.23
C LEU A 531 34.73 9.84 0.84
N LYS A 532 35.54 10.33 -0.11
CA LYS A 532 35.63 9.73 -1.43
C LYS A 532 36.41 8.41 -1.33
N GLY A 533 35.98 7.42 -2.10
CA GLY A 533 36.72 6.17 -2.26
C GLY A 533 37.81 6.28 -3.32
N ASP A 534 38.79 5.39 -3.22
CA ASP A 534 39.92 5.29 -4.13
C ASP A 534 39.63 4.40 -5.36
N GLY A 535 38.47 4.59 -6.00
CA GLY A 535 38.12 3.90 -7.25
C GLY A 535 37.76 2.41 -7.08
N LEU A 536 38.31 1.54 -7.95
CA LEU A 536 37.90 0.13 -8.07
C LEU A 536 38.14 -0.70 -6.81
N ASP A 537 39.16 -0.37 -6.01
CA ASP A 537 39.50 -1.08 -4.78
C ASP A 537 38.65 -0.65 -3.57
N SER A 538 37.82 0.39 -3.74
CA SER A 538 36.96 0.92 -2.69
C SER A 538 35.57 0.26 -2.70
N ASP A 539 35.10 -0.13 -1.51
CA ASP A 539 33.73 -0.62 -1.30
C ASP A 539 32.70 0.52 -1.31
N PHE A 540 33.12 1.78 -1.22
CA PHE A 540 32.25 2.95 -1.33
C PHE A 540 32.85 4.01 -2.27
N ASN A 541 32.06 4.50 -3.21
CA ASN A 541 32.48 5.47 -4.22
C ASN A 541 31.50 6.66 -4.26
N TYR A 542 31.95 7.84 -3.82
CA TYR A 542 31.21 9.09 -3.97
C TYR A 542 31.54 9.74 -5.31
N LEU A 543 30.54 9.82 -6.19
CA LEU A 543 30.62 10.36 -7.54
C LEU A 543 29.83 11.68 -7.62
N PRO A 544 30.51 12.84 -7.56
CA PRO A 544 29.85 14.12 -7.69
C PRO A 544 29.35 14.33 -9.13
N VAL A 545 28.14 14.84 -9.29
CA VAL A 545 27.51 15.14 -10.60
C VAL A 545 26.87 16.52 -10.60
N HIS A 546 26.60 17.06 -11.79
CA HIS A 546 25.95 18.35 -11.99
C HIS A 546 24.67 18.19 -12.83
N GLY A 547 23.52 18.23 -12.17
CA GLY A 547 22.21 18.13 -12.83
C GLY A 547 21.73 16.69 -13.03
N SER A 548 20.44 16.56 -13.30
CA SER A 548 19.77 15.25 -13.39
C SER A 548 20.17 14.42 -14.62
N GLU A 549 20.53 15.05 -15.73
CA GLU A 549 20.97 14.33 -16.94
C GLU A 549 22.33 13.66 -16.78
N GLU A 550 23.30 14.31 -16.14
CA GLU A 550 24.61 13.71 -15.85
C GLU A 550 24.45 12.56 -14.84
N ALA A 551 23.67 12.78 -13.78
CA ALA A 551 23.34 11.73 -12.81
C ALA A 551 22.70 10.51 -13.48
N LYS A 552 21.73 10.72 -14.37
CA LYS A 552 21.04 9.64 -15.11
C LYS A 552 22.03 8.83 -15.95
N ARG A 553 22.91 9.49 -16.70
CA ARG A 553 23.94 8.82 -17.52
C ARG A 553 24.89 8.00 -16.65
N MET A 554 25.35 8.56 -15.53
CA MET A 554 26.22 7.88 -14.58
C MET A 554 25.55 6.62 -14.00
N VAL A 555 24.29 6.73 -13.56
CA VAL A 555 23.53 5.60 -13.01
C VAL A 555 23.40 4.47 -14.04
N PHE A 556 23.12 4.80 -15.30
CA PHE A 556 22.98 3.79 -16.35
C PHE A 556 24.32 3.12 -16.63
N ASP A 557 25.39 3.90 -16.79
CA ASP A 557 26.73 3.38 -17.03
C ASP A 557 27.22 2.47 -15.89
N LEU A 558 26.94 2.85 -14.63
CA LEU A 558 27.23 2.03 -13.46
C LEU A 558 26.47 0.70 -13.50
N ALA A 559 25.15 0.75 -13.72
CA ALA A 559 24.30 -0.42 -13.65
C ALA A 559 24.54 -1.41 -14.80
N THR A 560 24.73 -0.93 -16.03
CA THR A 560 24.79 -1.79 -17.22
C THR A 560 26.22 -2.14 -17.65
N ARG A 561 27.23 -1.37 -17.25
CA ARG A 561 28.62 -1.56 -17.68
C ARG A 561 29.58 -1.73 -16.51
N VAL A 562 29.79 -0.70 -15.70
CA VAL A 562 30.88 -0.68 -14.69
C VAL A 562 30.73 -1.81 -13.65
N ILE A 563 29.55 -1.96 -13.05
CA ILE A 563 29.33 -3.00 -12.02
C ILE A 563 29.47 -4.42 -12.62
N PRO A 564 28.86 -4.73 -13.77
CA PRO A 564 29.07 -6.02 -14.44
C PRO A 564 30.52 -6.30 -14.86
N THR A 565 31.21 -5.32 -15.47
CA THR A 565 32.53 -5.56 -16.09
C THR A 565 33.69 -5.46 -15.11
N GLU A 566 33.70 -4.44 -14.24
CA GLU A 566 34.82 -4.17 -13.34
C GLU A 566 34.70 -4.92 -12.01
N TYR A 567 33.48 -5.14 -11.52
CA TYR A 567 33.22 -5.79 -10.23
C TYR A 567 32.67 -7.22 -10.37
N GLY A 568 32.37 -7.68 -11.59
CA GLY A 568 31.89 -9.04 -11.87
C GLY A 568 30.49 -9.33 -11.31
N ILE A 569 29.72 -8.31 -10.93
CA ILE A 569 28.36 -8.47 -10.41
C ILE A 569 27.39 -8.38 -11.58
N THR A 570 27.15 -9.52 -12.23
CA THR A 570 26.33 -9.63 -13.45
C THR A 570 24.87 -9.98 -13.18
N ASP A 571 24.58 -10.60 -12.04
CA ASP A 571 23.21 -10.94 -11.66
C ASP A 571 22.48 -9.70 -11.14
N MET A 572 21.43 -9.30 -11.86
CA MET A 572 20.61 -8.15 -11.55
C MET A 572 19.85 -8.28 -10.21
N LYS A 573 19.72 -9.50 -9.65
CA LYS A 573 19.23 -9.73 -8.28
C LYS A 573 20.14 -9.05 -7.24
N GLN A 574 21.42 -8.88 -7.55
CA GLN A 574 22.45 -8.45 -6.61
C GLN A 574 22.71 -6.94 -6.63
N VAL A 575 22.18 -6.23 -7.63
CA VAL A 575 22.34 -4.78 -7.83
C VAL A 575 21.00 -4.07 -7.59
N GLN A 576 21.02 -2.97 -6.85
CA GLN A 576 19.83 -2.14 -6.65
C GLN A 576 20.12 -0.65 -6.79
N ILE A 577 19.27 0.04 -7.56
CA ILE A 577 19.27 1.50 -7.63
C ILE A 577 18.24 2.02 -6.62
N LEU A 578 18.66 2.98 -5.79
CA LEU A 578 17.90 3.58 -4.72
C LEU A 578 17.76 5.09 -4.92
N VAL A 579 16.51 5.55 -4.93
CA VAL A 579 16.19 6.98 -5.09
C VAL A 579 15.17 7.45 -4.04
N PRO A 580 15.17 8.73 -3.64
CA PRO A 580 14.18 9.24 -2.69
C PRO A 580 12.74 9.30 -3.24
N LEU A 581 12.59 9.70 -4.51
CA LEU A 581 11.29 10.02 -5.12
C LEU A 581 10.82 8.97 -6.14
N ASN A 582 9.50 8.86 -6.31
CA ASN A 582 8.91 8.02 -7.36
C ASN A 582 8.75 8.73 -8.70
N THR A 583 8.52 10.05 -8.66
CA THR A 583 8.29 10.92 -9.82
C THR A 583 9.52 11.79 -10.11
N GLY A 584 9.53 12.48 -11.25
CA GLY A 584 10.65 13.35 -11.66
C GLY A 584 11.59 12.67 -12.66
N ALA A 585 12.66 13.38 -13.05
CA ALA A 585 13.59 12.89 -14.07
C ALA A 585 14.42 11.70 -13.57
N LEU A 586 14.70 11.68 -12.26
CA LEU A 586 15.41 10.62 -11.53
C LEU A 586 14.50 9.85 -10.57
N GLY A 587 13.17 9.91 -10.78
CA GLY A 587 12.22 9.11 -10.03
C GLY A 587 12.23 7.64 -10.44
N THR A 588 11.76 6.76 -9.55
CA THR A 588 11.68 5.31 -9.80
C THR A 588 10.96 4.98 -11.11
N GLN A 589 9.86 5.66 -11.43
CA GLN A 589 9.05 5.38 -12.63
C GLN A 589 9.87 5.59 -13.93
N LYS A 590 10.50 6.76 -14.07
CA LYS A 590 11.26 7.11 -15.28
C LYS A 590 12.54 6.29 -15.40
N LEU A 591 13.24 6.06 -14.28
CA LEU A 591 14.43 5.20 -14.27
C LEU A 591 14.09 3.77 -14.68
N ASN A 592 13.03 3.18 -14.12
CA ASN A 592 12.60 1.83 -14.47
C ASN A 592 12.24 1.70 -15.96
N GLN A 593 11.47 2.64 -16.50
CA GLN A 593 11.08 2.63 -17.91
C GLN A 593 12.30 2.65 -18.84
N GLU A 594 13.32 3.43 -18.53
CA GLU A 594 14.51 3.56 -19.36
C GLU A 594 15.47 2.38 -19.17
N LEU A 595 15.65 1.92 -17.93
CA LEU A 595 16.47 0.74 -17.64
C LEU A 595 15.88 -0.51 -18.29
N GLN A 596 14.55 -0.68 -18.27
CA GLN A 596 13.88 -1.78 -18.97
C GLN A 596 14.28 -1.81 -20.45
N LYS A 597 14.32 -0.67 -21.15
CA LYS A 597 14.74 -0.61 -22.56
C LYS A 597 16.19 -1.03 -22.76
N LEU A 598 17.06 -0.78 -21.78
CA LEU A 598 18.47 -1.16 -21.84
C LEU A 598 18.70 -2.65 -21.55
N TYR A 599 17.87 -3.25 -20.68
CA TYR A 599 17.96 -4.66 -20.33
C TYR A 599 17.12 -5.60 -21.22
N THR A 600 16.14 -5.07 -21.95
CA THR A 600 15.24 -5.86 -22.79
C THR A 600 15.70 -5.85 -24.25
N ASP A 601 16.11 -7.02 -24.75
CA ASP A 601 16.43 -7.22 -26.17
C ASP A 601 15.20 -6.99 -27.07
N ALA A 602 15.41 -6.58 -28.33
CA ALA A 602 14.33 -6.30 -29.29
C ALA A 602 13.36 -7.48 -29.51
N ASP A 603 13.85 -8.72 -29.46
CA ASP A 603 13.01 -9.93 -29.58
C ASP A 603 12.08 -10.13 -28.38
N LYS A 604 12.53 -9.76 -27.17
CA LYS A 604 11.72 -9.83 -25.94
C LYS A 604 10.69 -8.71 -25.87
N ALA A 605 11.00 -7.54 -26.43
CA ALA A 605 10.07 -6.41 -26.51
C ALA A 605 8.79 -6.75 -27.32
N SER A 606 8.94 -7.60 -28.35
CA SER A 606 7.84 -8.07 -29.21
C SER A 606 6.80 -8.94 -28.50
N GLY A 607 7.16 -9.53 -27.35
CA GLY A 607 6.28 -10.37 -26.51
C GLY A 607 5.78 -9.69 -25.23
N SER A 608 5.97 -8.38 -25.09
CA SER A 608 5.57 -7.61 -23.91
C SER A 608 4.05 -7.47 -23.76
N ILE A 609 3.60 -7.22 -22.54
CA ILE A 609 2.19 -6.95 -22.22
C ILE A 609 2.08 -5.58 -21.54
N LEU A 610 1.09 -4.79 -21.95
CA LEU A 610 0.73 -3.55 -21.27
C LEU A 610 -0.10 -3.90 -20.03
N GLY A 611 0.46 -3.68 -18.84
CA GLY A 611 -0.24 -3.75 -17.57
C GLY A 611 -0.96 -2.44 -17.23
N PHE A 612 -1.42 -2.31 -15.97
CA PHE A 612 -2.22 -1.19 -15.45
C PHE A 612 -1.68 0.19 -15.89
N GLU A 613 -0.36 0.41 -15.81
CA GLU A 613 0.31 1.65 -16.25
C GLU A 613 1.74 1.44 -16.81
N GLN A 614 2.20 0.19 -16.88
CA GLN A 614 3.59 -0.14 -17.22
C GLN A 614 3.63 -1.36 -18.13
N ASN A 615 4.64 -1.41 -19.00
CA ASN A 615 4.90 -2.59 -19.83
C ASN A 615 5.70 -3.61 -19.04
N PHE A 616 5.34 -4.89 -19.21
CA PHE A 616 6.06 -6.03 -18.66
C PHE A 616 6.59 -6.91 -19.79
N ALA A 617 7.85 -7.30 -19.69
CA ALA A 617 8.59 -8.10 -20.65
C ALA A 617 9.30 -9.27 -19.95
N VAL A 618 9.61 -10.32 -20.72
CA VAL A 618 10.37 -11.46 -20.21
C VAL A 618 11.76 -10.99 -19.76
N GLY A 619 12.15 -11.35 -18.54
CA GLY A 619 13.39 -10.96 -17.90
C GLY A 619 13.25 -9.79 -16.94
N ASP A 620 12.12 -9.09 -16.92
CA ASP A 620 11.94 -7.92 -16.07
C ASP A 620 12.05 -8.23 -14.58
N LYS A 621 12.78 -7.36 -13.88
CA LYS A 621 12.80 -7.27 -12.42
C LYS A 621 11.56 -6.51 -11.96
N VAL A 622 10.65 -7.21 -11.28
CA VAL A 622 9.38 -6.66 -10.77
C VAL A 622 9.31 -6.74 -9.25
N MET A 623 8.46 -5.93 -8.64
CA MET A 623 8.19 -5.91 -7.22
C MET A 623 6.68 -5.95 -6.97
N VAL A 624 6.28 -6.75 -5.98
CA VAL A 624 4.91 -6.80 -5.46
C VAL A 624 4.64 -5.54 -4.65
N ILE A 625 3.54 -4.84 -4.95
CA ILE A 625 3.16 -3.60 -4.24
C ILE A 625 2.00 -3.78 -3.26
N LYS A 626 1.37 -4.95 -3.25
CA LYS A 626 0.27 -5.30 -2.33
C LYS A 626 0.44 -6.73 -1.84
N ASN A 627 0.28 -6.95 -0.53
CA ASN A 627 0.36 -8.29 0.05
C ASN A 627 -0.66 -9.24 -0.60
N ASP A 628 -0.20 -10.43 -0.99
CA ASP A 628 -1.04 -11.54 -1.44
C ASP A 628 -0.78 -12.75 -0.56
N TYR A 629 -1.60 -12.88 0.49
CA TYR A 629 -1.49 -13.95 1.48
C TYR A 629 -1.79 -15.34 0.89
N LYS A 630 -2.57 -15.44 -0.19
CA LYS A 630 -2.84 -16.73 -0.85
C LYS A 630 -1.61 -17.23 -1.57
N LYS A 631 -0.89 -16.33 -2.23
CA LYS A 631 0.38 -16.64 -2.94
C LYS A 631 1.60 -16.62 -2.01
N ASN A 632 1.42 -16.22 -0.75
CA ASN A 632 2.49 -16.00 0.22
C ASN A 632 3.56 -15.05 -0.34
N LEU A 633 3.09 -13.91 -0.86
CA LEU A 633 3.88 -12.80 -1.37
C LEU A 633 3.56 -11.54 -0.59
N PHE A 634 4.59 -10.76 -0.29
CA PHE A 634 4.50 -9.55 0.52
C PHE A 634 4.90 -8.32 -0.29
N ASN A 635 4.37 -7.17 0.09
CA ASN A 635 4.75 -5.88 -0.46
C ASN A 635 6.27 -5.68 -0.30
N GLY A 636 6.92 -5.36 -1.41
CA GLY A 636 8.36 -5.25 -1.52
C GLY A 636 9.03 -6.50 -2.07
N ASP A 637 8.38 -7.67 -2.16
CA ASP A 637 9.00 -8.89 -2.72
C ASP A 637 9.36 -8.69 -4.20
N ILE A 638 10.59 -9.05 -4.58
CA ILE A 638 11.15 -8.85 -5.92
C ILE A 638 11.16 -10.20 -6.63
N GLY A 639 10.68 -10.20 -7.86
CA GLY A 639 10.68 -11.37 -8.74
C GLY A 639 11.15 -11.03 -10.14
N PHE A 640 11.30 -12.06 -10.95
CA PHE A 640 11.73 -11.96 -12.34
C PHE A 640 10.73 -12.63 -13.26
N ILE A 641 10.24 -11.91 -14.27
CA ILE A 641 9.32 -12.48 -15.25
C ILE A 641 10.06 -13.51 -16.08
N ARG A 642 9.61 -14.77 -16.05
CA ARG A 642 10.22 -15.86 -16.81
C ARG A 642 9.50 -16.12 -18.13
N THR A 643 8.18 -16.09 -18.13
CA THR A 643 7.37 -16.30 -19.34
C THR A 643 6.07 -15.49 -19.29
N ILE A 644 5.61 -15.07 -20.46
CA ILE A 644 4.33 -14.37 -20.66
C ILE A 644 3.45 -15.24 -21.56
N HIS A 645 2.31 -15.69 -21.05
CA HIS A 645 1.37 -16.56 -21.75
C HIS A 645 0.18 -15.75 -22.24
N HIS A 646 0.23 -15.32 -23.50
CA HIS A 646 -0.77 -14.41 -24.10
C HIS A 646 -2.14 -15.05 -24.35
N LEU A 647 -2.18 -16.36 -24.62
CA LEU A 647 -3.44 -17.08 -24.88
C LEU A 647 -4.19 -17.37 -23.58
N GLU A 648 -3.46 -17.84 -22.57
CA GLU A 648 -3.98 -18.15 -21.24
C GLU A 648 -4.05 -16.94 -20.29
N GLN A 649 -3.51 -15.80 -20.73
CA GLN A 649 -3.55 -14.49 -20.06
C GLN A 649 -2.91 -14.45 -18.67
N TYR A 650 -1.68 -14.95 -18.54
CA TYR A 650 -0.93 -14.89 -17.29
C TYR A 650 0.59 -14.74 -17.46
N LEU A 651 1.26 -14.29 -16.41
CA LEU A 651 2.71 -14.23 -16.24
C LEU A 651 3.18 -15.35 -15.30
N ASP A 652 4.29 -16.00 -15.63
CA ASP A 652 5.05 -16.78 -14.65
C ASP A 652 6.22 -15.95 -14.14
N ILE A 653 6.20 -15.66 -12.84
CA ILE A 653 7.20 -14.82 -12.18
C ILE A 653 7.96 -15.68 -11.17
N GLU A 654 9.27 -15.64 -11.23
CA GLU A 654 10.14 -16.32 -10.27
C GLU A 654 10.43 -15.38 -9.10
N PHE A 655 9.94 -15.75 -7.92
CA PHE A 655 10.26 -15.13 -6.64
C PHE A 655 11.14 -16.09 -5.84
N ASP A 656 12.37 -15.68 -5.56
CA ASP A 656 13.42 -16.56 -5.05
C ASP A 656 13.60 -17.80 -5.95
N ASP A 657 13.18 -18.98 -5.48
CA ASP A 657 13.22 -20.27 -6.18
C ASP A 657 11.82 -20.79 -6.53
N ARG A 658 10.77 -19.98 -6.35
CA ARG A 658 9.37 -20.36 -6.60
C ARG A 658 8.85 -19.64 -7.84
N ARG A 659 8.24 -20.39 -8.77
CA ARG A 659 7.47 -19.81 -9.87
C ARG A 659 6.02 -19.62 -9.45
N ILE A 660 5.54 -18.39 -9.54
CA ILE A 660 4.20 -18.00 -9.14
C ILE A 660 3.49 -17.38 -10.33
N ARG A 661 2.26 -17.84 -10.57
CA ARG A 661 1.39 -17.35 -11.63
C ARG A 661 0.71 -16.04 -11.21
N PHE A 662 0.72 -15.06 -12.11
CA PHE A 662 -0.03 -13.81 -12.02
C PHE A 662 -0.93 -13.67 -13.24
N ASP A 663 -2.25 -13.71 -13.05
CA ASP A 663 -3.19 -13.46 -14.14
C ASP A 663 -3.13 -11.99 -14.56
N PHE A 664 -3.50 -11.67 -15.81
CA PHE A 664 -3.45 -10.29 -16.32
C PHE A 664 -4.31 -9.30 -15.52
N GLU A 665 -5.35 -9.79 -14.84
CA GLU A 665 -6.21 -9.00 -13.95
C GLU A 665 -5.50 -8.56 -12.66
N GLU A 666 -4.34 -9.16 -12.33
CA GLU A 666 -3.57 -8.90 -11.10
C GLU A 666 -2.32 -8.04 -11.34
N LEU A 667 -2.13 -7.51 -12.56
CA LEU A 667 -0.94 -6.73 -12.92
C LEU A 667 -0.88 -5.37 -12.21
N ASP A 668 -2.01 -4.88 -11.69
CA ASP A 668 -2.09 -3.72 -10.81
C ASP A 668 -1.36 -3.94 -9.46
N ARG A 669 -0.98 -5.18 -9.13
CA ARG A 669 -0.21 -5.52 -7.93
C ARG A 669 1.29 -5.56 -8.14
N LEU A 670 1.77 -5.28 -9.36
CA LEU A 670 3.17 -5.34 -9.75
C LEU A 670 3.68 -3.99 -10.25
N THR A 671 4.95 -3.72 -10.02
CA THR A 671 5.67 -2.57 -10.59
C THR A 671 7.08 -2.99 -10.98
N LEU A 672 7.70 -2.31 -11.94
CA LEU A 672 9.12 -2.52 -12.24
C LEU A 672 10.00 -2.13 -11.03
N ALA A 673 11.14 -2.81 -10.88
CA ALA A 673 11.99 -2.73 -9.69
C ALA A 673 13.50 -2.67 -9.99
N TYR A 674 13.90 -2.22 -11.18
CA TYR A 674 15.28 -1.86 -11.50
C TYR A 674 15.78 -0.76 -10.54
N ALA A 675 14.95 0.26 -10.32
CA ALA A 675 15.07 1.28 -9.29
C ALA A 675 13.87 1.22 -8.35
N ILE A 676 14.13 1.34 -7.05
CA ILE A 676 13.10 1.40 -6.00
C ILE A 676 13.34 2.61 -5.12
N SER A 677 12.30 3.04 -4.39
CA SER A 677 12.49 4.11 -3.42
C SER A 677 13.29 3.61 -2.22
N ILE A 678 14.04 4.50 -1.56
CA ILE A 678 14.83 4.13 -0.38
C ILE A 678 13.93 3.53 0.72
N HIS A 679 12.73 4.05 0.93
CA HIS A 679 11.74 3.47 1.85
C HIS A 679 11.40 2.01 1.51
N LYS A 680 11.18 1.68 0.23
CA LYS A 680 10.87 0.31 -0.20
C LYS A 680 12.06 -0.65 -0.11
N SER A 681 13.27 -0.14 0.15
CA SER A 681 14.47 -0.96 0.36
C SER A 681 14.69 -1.38 1.81
N GLN A 682 13.89 -0.88 2.76
CA GLN A 682 14.00 -1.26 4.17
C GLN A 682 13.89 -2.78 4.36
N GLY A 683 14.66 -3.32 5.32
CA GLY A 683 14.75 -4.76 5.56
C GLY A 683 15.42 -5.57 4.44
N SER A 684 15.88 -4.92 3.36
CA SER A 684 16.64 -5.55 2.27
C SER A 684 18.12 -5.17 2.33
N GLU A 685 18.98 -6.02 1.79
CA GLU A 685 20.39 -5.69 1.54
C GLU A 685 20.82 -6.30 0.21
N TYR A 686 21.68 -5.59 -0.53
CA TYR A 686 22.13 -5.96 -1.87
C TYR A 686 23.66 -6.02 -1.90
N ARG A 687 24.25 -6.81 -2.82
CA ARG A 687 25.72 -6.83 -2.95
C ARG A 687 26.23 -5.47 -3.40
N ALA A 688 25.59 -4.88 -4.42
CA ALA A 688 25.88 -3.53 -4.91
C ALA A 688 24.66 -2.62 -4.85
N VAL A 689 24.87 -1.37 -4.43
CA VAL A 689 23.83 -0.33 -4.37
C VAL A 689 24.30 0.93 -5.08
N ILE A 690 23.42 1.53 -5.88
CA ILE A 690 23.61 2.86 -6.47
C ILE A 690 22.59 3.80 -5.81
N VAL A 691 23.05 4.78 -5.06
CA VAL A 691 22.24 5.80 -4.39
C VAL A 691 22.31 7.11 -5.18
N VAL A 692 21.16 7.72 -5.49
CA VAL A 692 21.09 8.96 -6.28
C VAL A 692 20.51 10.11 -5.48
N ILE A 693 21.25 11.21 -5.30
CA ILE A 693 20.81 12.40 -4.55
C ILE A 693 21.06 13.68 -5.37
N THR A 694 20.00 14.31 -5.87
CA THR A 694 20.08 15.58 -6.59
C THR A 694 19.18 16.63 -5.93
N SER A 695 19.24 17.87 -6.41
CA SER A 695 18.39 18.98 -5.93
C SER A 695 16.90 18.67 -6.07
N GLU A 696 16.50 17.88 -7.09
CA GLU A 696 15.12 17.39 -7.26
C GLU A 696 14.63 16.55 -6.06
N HIS A 697 15.55 15.93 -5.31
CA HIS A 697 15.23 15.04 -4.20
C HIS A 697 15.14 15.74 -2.85
N LEU A 698 15.58 16.99 -2.73
CA LEU A 698 15.70 17.71 -1.43
C LEU A 698 14.44 17.72 -0.55
N PRO A 699 13.20 17.72 -1.08
CA PRO A 699 12.01 17.63 -0.22
C PRO A 699 11.97 16.36 0.66
N LEU A 700 12.58 15.26 0.21
CA LEU A 700 12.63 13.98 0.94
C LEU A 700 14.05 13.55 1.33
N ALA A 701 15.08 14.10 0.68
CA ALA A 701 16.47 13.74 0.94
C ALA A 701 16.89 14.29 2.30
N GLN A 702 16.85 13.41 3.30
CA GLN A 702 17.26 13.69 4.68
C GLN A 702 18.42 12.78 5.09
N ARG A 703 19.09 13.14 6.19
CA ARG A 703 20.24 12.42 6.74
C ARG A 703 19.95 10.92 6.95
N HIS A 704 18.87 10.61 7.68
CA HIS A 704 18.46 9.23 7.97
C HIS A 704 18.12 8.44 6.70
N LEU A 705 17.57 9.10 5.66
CA LEU A 705 17.26 8.46 4.38
C LEU A 705 18.54 8.05 3.64
N ILE A 706 19.54 8.94 3.60
CA ILE A 706 20.83 8.66 2.97
C ILE A 706 21.58 7.60 3.76
N TYR A 707 21.61 7.69 5.09
CA TYR A 707 22.17 6.65 5.97
C TYR A 707 21.53 5.28 5.66
N THR A 708 20.21 5.22 5.60
CA THR A 708 19.48 3.98 5.29
C THR A 708 19.86 3.45 3.91
N ALA A 709 19.98 4.31 2.90
CA ALA A 709 20.33 3.91 1.54
C ALA A 709 21.75 3.33 1.44
N VAL A 710 22.74 4.01 2.06
CA VAL A 710 24.14 3.54 2.08
C VAL A 710 24.26 2.20 2.78
N THR A 711 23.52 2.02 3.87
CA THR A 711 23.57 0.79 4.68
C THR A 711 22.87 -0.41 4.04
N ARG A 712 22.16 -0.23 2.90
CA ARG A 712 21.64 -1.36 2.11
C ARG A 712 22.75 -2.11 1.34
N GLY A 713 23.93 -1.51 1.14
CA GLY A 713 25.02 -2.10 0.38
C GLY A 713 25.91 -3.03 1.22
N LYS A 714 26.08 -4.28 0.77
CA LYS A 714 26.97 -5.25 1.40
C LYS A 714 28.42 -5.08 0.94
N GLU A 715 28.68 -5.08 -0.36
CA GLU A 715 30.04 -5.14 -0.90
C GLU A 715 30.44 -3.86 -1.63
N LEU A 716 29.47 -3.16 -2.22
CA LEU A 716 29.74 -2.00 -3.06
C LEU A 716 28.63 -0.96 -2.97
N VAL A 717 28.99 0.31 -2.78
CA VAL A 717 28.07 1.46 -2.81
C VAL A 717 28.60 2.53 -3.74
N PHE A 718 27.79 2.96 -4.69
CA PHE A 718 28.00 4.19 -5.46
C PHE A 718 27.03 5.26 -4.98
N LEU A 719 27.53 6.37 -4.46
CA LEU A 719 26.74 7.55 -4.15
C LEU A 719 26.91 8.56 -5.28
N VAL A 720 25.94 8.60 -6.19
CA VAL A 720 25.87 9.57 -7.30
C VAL A 720 25.09 10.78 -6.81
N ALA A 721 25.77 11.89 -6.53
CA ALA A 721 25.08 13.03 -5.92
C ALA A 721 25.58 14.40 -6.35
N GLU A 722 24.67 15.37 -6.37
CA GLU A 722 25.04 16.78 -6.45
C GLU A 722 25.64 17.22 -5.12
N PRO A 723 26.84 17.83 -5.09
CA PRO A 723 27.52 18.18 -3.84
C PRO A 723 26.68 19.05 -2.90
N GLN A 724 25.98 20.05 -3.45
CA GLN A 724 25.13 20.95 -2.67
C GLN A 724 23.90 20.22 -2.12
N ALA A 725 23.22 19.43 -2.96
CA ALA A 725 22.05 18.68 -2.52
C ALA A 725 22.40 17.67 -1.42
N LEU A 726 23.52 16.97 -1.57
CA LEU A 726 24.02 16.04 -0.56
C LEU A 726 24.35 16.75 0.76
N GLN A 727 25.02 17.89 0.70
CA GLN A 727 25.36 18.67 1.89
C GLN A 727 24.10 19.17 2.61
N THR A 728 23.12 19.69 1.88
CA THR A 728 21.84 20.13 2.45
C THR A 728 21.09 18.97 3.11
N ALA A 729 21.02 17.81 2.45
CA ALA A 729 20.35 16.63 2.96
C ALA A 729 21.04 16.03 4.20
N ILE A 730 22.37 16.08 4.27
CA ILE A 730 23.13 15.65 5.46
C ILE A 730 22.97 16.65 6.60
N ALA A 731 22.92 17.95 6.31
CA ALA A 731 22.73 18.98 7.33
C ALA A 731 21.30 18.99 7.92
N SER A 732 20.29 18.53 7.17
CA SER A 732 18.90 18.51 7.63
C SER A 732 18.68 17.46 8.73
N ASP A 733 18.66 17.89 9.98
CA ASP A 733 18.23 17.11 11.16
C ASP A 733 16.85 17.56 11.68
N GLU A 734 16.55 18.87 11.53
CA GLU A 734 15.49 19.54 12.29
C GLU A 734 14.07 19.39 11.70
N ASN A 735 13.93 18.98 10.44
CA ASN A 735 12.64 18.99 9.74
C ASN A 735 11.75 17.74 9.96
N ASN A 736 12.15 16.80 10.83
CA ASN A 736 11.40 15.56 11.05
C ASN A 736 10.96 15.37 12.51
N ARG A 737 10.75 16.47 13.25
CA ARG A 737 10.13 16.40 14.58
C ARG A 737 8.74 15.78 14.42
N ARG A 738 8.60 14.54 14.88
CA ARG A 738 7.29 13.91 15.06
C ARG A 738 6.62 14.51 16.28
N TRP A 739 5.37 14.92 16.11
CA TRP A 739 4.51 15.35 17.21
C TRP A 739 3.88 14.11 17.82
N GLU A 740 4.51 13.64 18.89
CA GLU A 740 4.11 12.51 19.71
C GLU A 740 4.46 12.80 21.17
N LYS A 741 3.74 12.18 22.10
CA LYS A 741 3.94 12.34 23.54
C LYS A 741 4.60 11.15 24.20
N LEU A 742 4.92 10.09 23.44
CA LEU A 742 5.51 8.85 23.96
C LEU A 742 6.69 9.07 24.92
N THR A 743 7.68 9.89 24.55
CA THR A 743 8.85 10.16 25.41
C THR A 743 8.43 10.71 26.77
N GLU A 744 7.51 11.68 26.81
CA GLU A 744 7.00 12.25 28.07
C GLU A 744 6.18 11.23 28.86
N LEU A 745 5.31 10.47 28.17
CA LEU A 745 4.53 9.41 28.80
C LEU A 745 5.44 8.35 29.44
N PHE A 746 6.55 8.02 28.79
CA PHE A 746 7.57 7.13 29.35
C PHE A 746 8.30 7.76 30.53
N SER A 747 8.69 9.04 30.45
CA SER A 747 9.39 9.74 31.55
C SER A 747 8.59 9.80 32.86
N LEU A 748 7.26 9.69 32.80
CA LEU A 748 6.37 9.60 33.97
C LEU A 748 6.48 8.25 34.72
N LEU A 749 7.33 7.32 34.28
CA LEU A 749 7.79 6.18 35.05
C LEU A 749 8.51 6.66 36.32
N LYS A 750 7.82 6.49 37.46
CA LYS A 750 8.39 6.63 38.79
C LYS A 750 9.10 5.36 39.22
#